data_AF-A0ABD3G4C8-F1
#
_entry.id   AF-A0ABD3G4C8-F1
#
_cell.length_a   1.000
_cell.length_b   1.000
_cell.length_c   1.000
_cell.angle_alpha   90.00
_cell.angle_beta   90.00
_cell.angle_gamma   90.00
#
_symmetry.space_group_name_H-M   'P 1'
#
loop_
_entity.id
_entity.type
_entity.pdbx_description
1 polymer ?
#
loop_
_entity_poly.entity_id
_entity_poly.type
_entity_poly.pdbx_seq_one_letter_code
_entity_poly.pdbx_strand_id
1 'polypeptide(L)'
;MSPTGTGSEHVAGQEKAETLSNTKPREPKLLFAVAKNVANVSTATRSKKEVAPTVISPLGATAEGKGSRRTMFGIIKRAQSEVLSPGTRSQRSEPTNQETKEAQSIPRHYSASAESENHTASDNPAKPGQHFVDEVRDTLEQLLTQLDSVDPRKLLAVRLGGELRGLLGKAEDEFAAYEVEFLEHASNEGVSIALQNFGASLIQVSAIAERLRTAKFLLNRTFKREVLFAFQEINSYYTSLFMELSMAIARRSGIELPLPPPVTPPPEPEPAEIPAPTGDETCLEAHQNFFGHGVAKNLSKALQLYTQAAGLGSAVAMTCLGQMYFAGNGTEKDLLVAGKWFELASSAGEIEACHQLGLLMCEKAAHLKDTHQHDEFLALARVRFTQAAEQGHRDAQYELGIFHEYGRGGCESNDMEAATWYAKAAEQGHTGAESSLGRLFLVGTQIQHDVAKAVHFLQRAAAKNDASAQTRLGVLFTTGNGVKPDMERGVAFLRSAADAGSSVAMTRLASLLLLHTSQAIEEPTPSNTPHSATRFRDREESHDEALRLLLSAGNGGHSDAYYSLGKLLETSSLLRDPSAALRFYSRAATAPTPHVQAAKRVATMCYSAIGCKTDKGKAHQFYTIAANAGDAEALNALGLMYEEGHGCDLNFRKAADCYRSAADLNNPHAHFNLGCLLSHGKGVARNLDAAQAHFRKATELGYSLAQQFLLDEPQ
;
A
#
# COMPACT_ATOMS: atom_id res chain seq x y z
N MET A 1 -34.79 -50.30 52.43
CA MET A 1 -33.96 -50.62 53.61
C MET A 1 -32.78 -51.44 53.11
N SER A 2 -31.57 -50.89 53.22
CA SER A 2 -30.27 -51.59 53.10
C SER A 2 -30.24 -52.82 54.03
N PRO A 3 -29.30 -53.80 53.95
CA PRO A 3 -27.84 -53.63 53.78
C PRO A 3 -27.14 -54.70 52.88
N THR A 4 -26.04 -54.43 52.17
CA THR A 4 -24.59 -54.41 52.53
C THR A 4 -23.93 -55.73 52.96
N GLY A 5 -22.79 -56.03 52.34
CA GLY A 5 -21.64 -56.77 52.91
C GLY A 5 -21.55 -58.26 52.55
N THR A 6 -20.42 -58.92 52.32
CA THR A 6 -18.97 -58.59 52.21
C THR A 6 -18.24 -59.95 52.15
N GLY A 7 -17.16 -60.05 51.36
CA GLY A 7 -16.05 -61.03 51.50
C GLY A 7 -16.35 -62.51 51.19
N SER A 8 -15.41 -63.39 50.85
CA SER A 8 -14.01 -63.34 50.37
C SER A 8 -13.58 -64.82 50.20
N GLU A 9 -12.72 -65.11 49.21
CA GLU A 9 -11.75 -66.23 49.17
C GLU A 9 -12.30 -67.67 49.07
N HIS A 10 -11.68 -68.68 48.44
CA HIS A 10 -10.44 -68.85 47.69
C HIS A 10 -10.50 -70.23 46.95
N VAL A 11 -9.91 -70.29 45.75
CA VAL A 11 -8.96 -71.34 45.27
C VAL A 11 -9.44 -72.70 44.69
N ALA A 12 -8.82 -72.97 43.54
CA ALA A 12 -8.40 -74.24 42.91
C ALA A 12 -9.33 -75.00 41.97
N GLY A 13 -8.88 -75.04 40.70
CA GLY A 13 -9.36 -75.93 39.65
C GLY A 13 -8.59 -75.75 38.34
N GLN A 14 -7.31 -76.17 38.32
CA GLN A 14 -6.62 -76.67 37.12
C GLN A 14 -7.48 -77.80 36.50
N GLU A 15 -7.55 -78.12 35.21
CA GLU A 15 -6.62 -78.04 34.09
C GLU A 15 -7.39 -78.43 32.80
N LYS A 16 -6.94 -77.90 31.64
CA LYS A 16 -6.96 -78.48 30.27
C LYS A 16 -8.32 -78.80 29.61
N ALA A 17 -8.49 -78.70 28.29
CA ALA A 17 -7.83 -78.06 27.17
C ALA A 17 -8.63 -78.52 25.95
N GLU A 18 -9.28 -77.62 25.20
CA GLU A 18 -9.60 -77.89 23.80
C GLU A 18 -9.28 -76.65 22.97
N THR A 19 -8.32 -76.84 22.08
CA THR A 19 -7.81 -75.92 21.08
C THR A 19 -8.83 -75.75 19.95
N LEU A 20 -9.13 -74.52 19.52
CA LEU A 20 -9.34 -74.21 18.10
C LEU A 20 -9.33 -72.70 17.77
N SER A 21 -8.46 -72.39 16.81
CA SER A 21 -8.41 -71.20 15.93
C SER A 21 -8.01 -69.84 16.55
N ASN A 22 -6.72 -69.59 16.38
CA ASN A 22 -6.04 -68.32 16.53
C ASN A 22 -6.29 -67.46 15.27
N THR A 23 -7.18 -66.47 15.34
CA THR A 23 -7.21 -65.35 14.40
C THR A 23 -7.35 -64.03 15.16
N LYS A 24 -6.21 -63.42 15.49
CA LYS A 24 -6.16 -61.99 15.85
C LYS A 24 -6.77 -61.17 14.70
N PRO A 25 -7.72 -60.26 14.95
CA PRO A 25 -8.07 -59.26 13.94
C PRO A 25 -6.83 -58.35 13.75
N ARG A 26 -6.34 -58.28 12.50
CA ARG A 26 -5.28 -57.35 12.12
C ARG A 26 -5.79 -55.93 12.33
N GLU A 27 -5.13 -55.16 13.20
CA GLU A 27 -5.29 -53.71 13.27
C GLU A 27 -5.09 -53.10 11.87
N PRO A 28 -6.06 -52.34 11.33
CA PRO A 28 -5.84 -51.64 10.08
C PRO A 28 -4.88 -50.48 10.37
N LYS A 29 -3.66 -50.56 9.80
CA LYS A 29 -2.82 -49.39 9.61
C LYS A 29 -3.63 -48.40 8.76
N LEU A 30 -4.10 -47.32 9.39
CA LEU A 30 -4.82 -46.21 8.75
C LEU A 30 -4.03 -45.75 7.51
N LEU A 31 -4.62 -45.98 6.34
CA LEU A 31 -3.99 -45.80 5.04
C LEU A 31 -4.06 -44.33 4.60
N PHE A 32 -2.88 -43.77 4.42
CA PHE A 32 -2.54 -42.56 3.69
C PHE A 32 -3.22 -42.49 2.30
N ALA A 33 -4.26 -41.66 2.15
CA ALA A 33 -4.82 -41.31 0.83
C ALA A 33 -5.15 -39.81 0.64
N VAL A 34 -5.31 -39.04 1.71
CA VAL A 34 -5.81 -37.64 1.59
C VAL A 34 -4.70 -36.64 1.22
N ALA A 35 -3.43 -36.89 1.58
CA ALA A 35 -2.31 -36.02 1.19
C ALA A 35 -1.91 -36.14 -0.30
N LYS A 36 -2.41 -37.15 -1.04
CA LYS A 36 -2.11 -37.34 -2.46
C LYS A 36 -3.12 -36.69 -3.40
N ASN A 37 -4.36 -36.48 -2.97
CA ASN A 37 -5.44 -36.01 -3.85
C ASN A 37 -5.52 -34.48 -4.00
N VAL A 38 -4.76 -33.71 -3.20
CA VAL A 38 -4.53 -32.28 -3.46
C VAL A 38 -3.48 -32.05 -4.57
N ALA A 39 -2.75 -33.10 -4.98
CA ALA A 39 -1.66 -33.01 -5.97
C ALA A 39 -2.02 -33.52 -7.38
N ASN A 40 -3.18 -34.16 -7.58
CA ASN A 40 -3.53 -34.81 -8.86
C ASN A 40 -4.67 -34.09 -9.59
N VAL A 41 -4.42 -32.86 -10.04
CA VAL A 41 -5.03 -32.29 -11.24
C VAL A 41 -3.90 -31.76 -12.12
N SER A 42 -3.11 -32.67 -12.67
CA SER A 42 -2.25 -32.51 -13.85
C SER A 42 -1.18 -33.60 -13.78
N THR A 43 -1.42 -34.72 -14.48
CA THR A 43 -0.43 -35.51 -15.23
C THR A 43 -1.05 -36.85 -15.58
N ALA A 44 -1.68 -36.90 -16.76
CA ALA A 44 -2.03 -38.16 -17.39
C ALA A 44 -0.76 -38.84 -17.94
N THR A 45 -0.64 -40.13 -17.63
CA THR A 45 0.07 -41.19 -18.37
C THR A 45 1.59 -41.05 -18.64
N ARG A 46 2.41 -41.85 -17.96
CA ARG A 46 3.31 -42.79 -18.64
C ARG A 46 3.82 -43.93 -17.75
N SER A 47 3.75 -45.13 -18.30
CA SER A 47 4.12 -46.44 -17.75
C SER A 47 5.61 -46.57 -17.42
N LYS A 48 5.89 -47.29 -16.33
CA LYS A 48 7.22 -47.70 -15.86
C LYS A 48 8.03 -48.45 -16.92
N LYS A 49 9.28 -48.02 -17.13
CA LYS A 49 10.42 -48.88 -17.43
C LYS A 49 11.67 -48.24 -16.84
N GLU A 50 12.28 -48.92 -15.86
CA GLU A 50 13.56 -48.57 -15.26
C GLU A 50 14.69 -48.75 -16.29
N VAL A 51 15.47 -47.69 -16.54
CA VAL A 51 16.84 -47.78 -17.07
C VAL A 51 17.67 -46.69 -16.38
N ALA A 52 18.84 -47.09 -15.88
CA ALA A 52 19.81 -46.28 -15.14
C ALA A 52 20.34 -45.06 -15.96
N PRO A 53 20.84 -43.99 -15.30
CA PRO A 53 21.13 -42.73 -15.97
C PRO A 53 22.45 -42.80 -16.74
N THR A 54 22.38 -42.56 -18.06
CA THR A 54 23.57 -42.25 -18.87
C THR A 54 23.74 -40.75 -18.93
N VAL A 55 24.92 -40.29 -18.53
CA VAL A 55 25.36 -38.89 -18.64
C VAL A 55 25.44 -38.51 -20.11
N ILE A 56 24.63 -37.55 -20.55
CA ILE A 56 24.79 -36.89 -21.85
C ILE A 56 24.97 -35.39 -21.61
N SER A 57 26.15 -34.90 -21.98
CA SER A 57 26.52 -33.48 -21.98
C SER A 57 25.71 -32.70 -23.04
N PRO A 58 25.36 -31.42 -22.82
CA PRO A 58 24.56 -30.67 -23.78
C PRO A 58 25.46 -30.05 -24.87
N LEU A 59 25.25 -30.47 -26.11
CA LEU A 59 25.73 -29.78 -27.32
C LEU A 59 24.60 -28.93 -27.91
N GLY A 60 24.91 -27.65 -28.16
CA GLY A 60 24.23 -26.81 -29.15
C GLY A 60 22.85 -26.25 -28.81
N ALA A 61 22.78 -25.17 -28.01
CA ALA A 61 21.66 -24.24 -28.03
C ALA A 61 22.20 -22.82 -28.26
N THR A 62 21.69 -22.19 -29.32
CA THR A 62 22.01 -20.86 -29.85
C THR A 62 21.93 -19.77 -28.76
N ALA A 63 22.78 -18.75 -28.91
CA ALA A 63 23.23 -17.88 -27.82
C ALA A 63 22.20 -16.82 -27.33
N GLU A 64 21.08 -16.61 -28.02
CA GLU A 64 20.18 -15.47 -27.75
C GLU A 64 19.25 -15.70 -26.54
N GLY A 65 18.82 -16.94 -26.24
CA GLY A 65 17.92 -17.23 -25.10
C GLY A 65 18.58 -17.35 -23.72
N LYS A 66 19.92 -17.35 -23.65
CA LYS A 66 20.66 -17.51 -22.37
C LYS A 66 20.80 -16.21 -21.58
N GLY A 67 20.67 -15.05 -22.24
CA GLY A 67 20.77 -13.73 -21.60
C GLY A 67 19.59 -13.44 -20.67
N SER A 68 18.36 -13.55 -21.19
CA SER A 68 17.11 -13.22 -20.46
C SER A 68 16.91 -14.07 -19.20
N ARG A 69 17.17 -15.39 -19.27
CA ARG A 69 17.09 -16.29 -18.11
C ARG A 69 18.07 -15.93 -17.00
N ARG A 70 19.30 -15.50 -17.32
CA ARG A 70 20.26 -15.04 -16.31
C ARG A 70 19.77 -13.76 -15.62
N THR A 71 19.10 -12.87 -16.36
CA THR A 71 18.52 -11.64 -15.82
C THR A 71 17.37 -11.93 -14.85
N MET A 72 16.45 -12.84 -15.20
CA MET A 72 15.33 -13.24 -14.34
C MET A 72 15.79 -13.88 -13.03
N PHE A 73 16.72 -14.84 -13.07
CA PHE A 73 17.31 -15.41 -11.85
C PHE A 73 18.11 -14.38 -11.05
N GLY A 74 18.72 -13.38 -11.71
CA GLY A 74 19.37 -12.25 -11.06
C GLY A 74 18.39 -11.36 -10.30
N ILE A 75 17.22 -11.06 -10.86
CA ILE A 75 16.14 -10.30 -10.21
C ILE A 75 15.64 -11.07 -8.98
N ILE A 76 15.35 -12.37 -9.15
CA ILE A 76 14.92 -13.25 -8.06
C ILE A 76 15.98 -13.28 -6.94
N LYS A 77 17.26 -13.41 -7.27
CA LYS A 77 18.35 -13.45 -6.28
C LYS A 77 18.57 -12.12 -5.56
N ARG A 78 18.39 -10.98 -6.25
CA ARG A 78 18.45 -9.65 -5.62
C ARG A 78 17.27 -9.40 -4.69
N ALA A 79 16.06 -9.74 -5.13
CA ALA A 79 14.87 -9.70 -4.29
C ALA A 79 15.06 -10.60 -3.06
N GLN A 80 15.71 -11.76 -3.20
CA GLN A 80 16.05 -12.63 -2.07
C GLN A 80 17.04 -11.99 -1.08
N SER A 81 18.05 -11.24 -1.56
CA SER A 81 19.03 -10.60 -0.68
C SER A 81 18.47 -9.38 0.08
N GLU A 82 17.60 -8.60 -0.54
CA GLU A 82 16.93 -7.47 0.12
C GLU A 82 15.92 -7.93 1.20
N VAL A 83 15.41 -9.17 1.06
CA VAL A 83 14.44 -9.80 1.97
C VAL A 83 15.07 -10.39 3.25
N LEU A 84 16.40 -10.51 3.33
CA LEU A 84 17.12 -11.16 4.44
C LEU A 84 17.59 -10.23 5.56
N SER A 85 17.16 -8.97 5.59
CA SER A 85 17.51 -8.04 6.68
C SER A 85 16.33 -7.84 7.65
N PRO A 86 16.21 -8.63 8.73
CA PRO A 86 15.33 -8.27 9.84
C PRO A 86 15.95 -7.09 10.60
N GLY A 87 15.20 -6.00 10.72
CA GLY A 87 15.59 -4.84 11.52
C GLY A 87 15.69 -5.19 13.00
N THR A 88 16.89 -5.54 13.47
CA THR A 88 17.27 -5.41 14.87
C THR A 88 17.50 -3.94 15.17
N ARG A 89 16.48 -3.30 15.75
CA ARG A 89 16.62 -2.03 16.46
C ARG A 89 17.40 -2.33 17.74
N SER A 90 18.74 -2.25 17.65
CA SER A 90 19.60 -2.31 18.83
C SER A 90 19.27 -1.11 19.71
N GLN A 91 18.91 -1.39 20.96
CA GLN A 91 19.06 -0.44 22.05
C GLN A 91 20.49 0.10 21.99
N ARG A 92 20.63 1.43 21.88
CA ARG A 92 21.88 2.11 22.23
C ARG A 92 21.65 2.72 23.60
N SER A 93 22.21 2.03 24.59
CA SER A 93 22.63 2.59 25.86
C SER A 93 23.47 3.84 25.63
N GLU A 94 23.22 4.86 26.44
CA GLU A 94 24.10 6.00 26.67
C GLU A 94 25.55 5.52 26.94
N PRO A 95 26.55 6.25 26.46
CA PRO A 95 27.83 6.28 27.13
C PRO A 95 28.00 7.63 27.84
N THR A 96 28.12 7.50 29.15
CA THR A 96 28.69 8.45 30.09
C THR A 96 30.06 8.96 29.66
N ASN A 97 30.31 10.22 30.04
CA ASN A 97 31.58 10.93 30.02
C ASN A 97 32.81 10.06 30.29
N GLN A 98 33.85 10.22 29.47
CA GLN A 98 35.21 10.32 29.98
C GLN A 98 36.05 11.20 29.06
N GLU A 99 36.55 12.28 29.65
CA GLU A 99 37.52 13.22 29.11
C GLU A 99 38.80 12.49 28.71
N THR A 100 39.39 12.86 27.58
CA THR A 100 40.85 12.99 27.49
C THR A 100 41.19 14.04 26.45
N LYS A 101 41.97 15.02 26.94
CA LYS A 101 42.52 16.16 26.24
C LYS A 101 43.42 15.70 25.10
N GLU A 102 43.29 16.34 23.94
CA GLU A 102 44.45 16.76 23.17
C GLU A 102 44.11 18.05 22.42
N ALA A 103 44.89 19.07 22.74
CA ALA A 103 44.78 20.42 22.24
C ALA A 103 45.52 20.54 20.91
N GLN A 104 44.93 21.23 19.93
CA GLN A 104 45.69 22.00 18.94
C GLN A 104 44.81 23.07 18.29
N SER A 105 44.96 24.28 18.85
CA SER A 105 45.05 25.58 18.18
C SER A 105 44.27 25.81 16.88
N ILE A 106 43.18 26.56 17.04
CA ILE A 106 42.55 27.42 16.03
C ILE A 106 43.47 28.63 15.76
N PRO A 107 43.56 29.11 14.50
CA PRO A 107 43.56 30.55 14.29
C PRO A 107 42.42 30.97 13.36
N ARG A 108 41.60 31.90 13.87
CA ARG A 108 40.81 32.85 13.08
C ARG A 108 41.79 33.78 12.37
N HIS A 109 41.62 34.01 11.07
CA HIS A 109 41.85 35.27 10.34
C HIS A 109 41.55 35.08 8.84
N TYR A 110 41.59 36.19 8.08
CA TYR A 110 41.11 36.43 6.70
C TYR A 110 39.66 36.89 6.65
N SER A 111 39.32 38.18 6.74
CA SER A 111 39.88 39.43 6.18
C SER A 111 39.99 39.44 4.65
N ALA A 112 39.21 40.36 4.07
CA ALA A 112 39.18 40.74 2.68
C ALA A 112 40.58 40.95 2.08
N SER A 113 40.77 40.46 0.86
CA SER A 113 41.64 41.08 -0.14
C SER A 113 41.18 40.62 -1.52
N ALA A 114 41.02 41.63 -2.37
CA ALA A 114 40.78 41.50 -3.80
C ALA A 114 42.01 40.90 -4.48
N GLU A 115 41.81 40.05 -5.46
CA GLU A 115 42.72 39.94 -6.60
C GLU A 115 41.90 39.59 -7.85
N SER A 116 42.18 40.38 -8.89
CA SER A 116 41.54 40.42 -10.18
C SER A 116 41.93 39.24 -11.05
N GLU A 117 40.99 38.68 -11.81
CA GLU A 117 41.31 38.13 -13.12
C GLU A 117 40.37 38.72 -14.18
N ASN A 118 41.01 39.36 -15.15
CA ASN A 118 40.44 39.99 -16.33
C ASN A 118 39.89 38.94 -17.30
N HIS A 119 38.62 39.09 -17.70
CA HIS A 119 38.21 38.78 -19.06
C HIS A 119 37.31 39.91 -19.60
N THR A 120 37.94 40.73 -20.44
CA THR A 120 37.44 41.45 -21.63
C THR A 120 35.96 41.87 -21.69
N ALA A 121 35.79 43.19 -21.73
CA ALA A 121 34.56 43.95 -21.88
C ALA A 121 33.67 43.57 -23.07
N SER A 122 32.37 43.52 -22.80
CA SER A 122 31.32 44.04 -23.67
C SER A 122 30.42 44.92 -22.79
N ASP A 123 30.67 46.23 -22.82
CA ASP A 123 29.89 47.25 -22.12
C ASP A 123 28.46 47.28 -22.65
N ASN A 124 27.53 46.83 -21.82
CA ASN A 124 26.17 47.36 -21.75
C ASN A 124 25.86 47.46 -20.25
N PRO A 125 25.40 48.60 -19.70
CA PRO A 125 25.05 48.67 -18.29
C PRO A 125 23.91 47.68 -18.04
N ALA A 126 24.22 46.54 -17.42
CA ALA A 126 23.24 45.50 -17.15
C ALA A 126 22.08 46.12 -16.38
N LYS A 127 20.85 45.90 -16.86
CA LYS A 127 19.66 46.38 -16.15
C LYS A 127 19.65 45.77 -14.74
N PRO A 128 19.21 46.50 -13.69
CA PRO A 128 19.10 45.94 -12.34
C PRO A 128 18.26 44.66 -12.37
N GLY A 129 18.82 43.54 -11.88
CA GLY A 129 18.16 42.24 -11.85
C GLY A 129 18.44 41.33 -13.06
N GLN A 130 19.13 41.81 -14.10
CA GLN A 130 19.48 41.01 -15.29
C GLN A 130 20.34 39.78 -14.94
N HIS A 131 21.25 39.92 -13.98
CA HIS A 131 22.04 38.80 -13.45
C HIS A 131 21.18 37.63 -12.95
N PHE A 132 20.02 37.88 -12.32
CA PHE A 132 19.15 36.81 -11.82
C PHE A 132 18.45 36.06 -12.95
N VAL A 133 18.14 36.75 -14.05
CA VAL A 133 17.57 36.13 -15.25
C VAL A 133 18.62 35.23 -15.92
N ASP A 134 19.84 35.74 -16.08
CA ASP A 134 20.95 34.98 -16.65
C ASP A 134 21.30 33.75 -15.77
N GLU A 135 21.35 33.93 -14.45
CA GLU A 135 21.65 32.85 -13.49
C GLU A 135 20.60 31.72 -13.54
N VAL A 136 19.31 32.05 -13.61
CA VAL A 136 18.23 31.05 -13.72
C VAL A 136 18.32 30.29 -15.04
N ARG A 137 18.53 31.00 -16.15
CA ARG A 137 18.66 30.39 -17.49
C ARG A 137 19.81 29.41 -17.52
N ASP A 138 21.00 29.85 -17.13
CA ASP A 138 22.21 29.05 -17.20
C ASP A 138 22.12 27.83 -16.26
N THR A 139 21.47 27.98 -15.10
CA THR A 139 21.24 26.87 -14.15
C THR A 139 20.24 25.84 -14.70
N LEU A 140 19.18 26.26 -15.39
CA LEU A 140 18.20 25.35 -16.01
C LEU A 140 18.85 24.50 -17.09
N GLU A 141 19.61 25.12 -18.00
CA GLU A 141 20.30 24.43 -19.09
C GLU A 141 21.33 23.42 -18.54
N GLN A 142 22.12 23.84 -17.55
CA GLN A 142 23.09 22.98 -16.89
C GLN A 142 22.41 21.80 -16.19
N LEU A 143 21.29 22.05 -15.51
CA LEU A 143 20.55 21.02 -14.76
C LEU A 143 19.91 19.98 -15.68
N LEU A 144 19.31 20.40 -16.80
CA LEU A 144 18.72 19.49 -17.77
C LEU A 144 19.79 18.62 -18.44
N THR A 145 20.93 19.22 -18.78
CA THR A 145 22.11 18.48 -19.28
C THR A 145 22.62 17.46 -18.26
N GLN A 146 22.68 17.84 -16.98
CA GLN A 146 23.07 16.93 -15.90
C GLN A 146 22.08 15.78 -15.76
N LEU A 147 20.78 16.06 -15.76
CA LEU A 147 19.73 15.05 -15.62
C LEU A 147 19.71 14.07 -16.80
N ASP A 148 19.88 14.55 -18.03
CA ASP A 148 19.94 13.71 -19.23
C ASP A 148 21.17 12.78 -19.22
N SER A 149 22.22 13.12 -18.45
CA SER A 149 23.40 12.26 -18.24
C SER A 149 23.26 11.19 -17.14
N VAL A 150 22.18 11.21 -16.35
CA VAL A 150 21.95 10.25 -15.25
C VAL A 150 21.32 8.96 -15.81
N ASP A 151 21.74 7.79 -15.29
CA ASP A 151 21.13 6.50 -15.62
C ASP A 151 19.58 6.55 -15.45
N PRO A 152 18.79 6.29 -16.52
CA PRO A 152 17.33 6.34 -16.48
C PRO A 152 16.70 5.51 -15.36
N ARG A 153 17.34 4.40 -14.96
CA ARG A 153 16.84 3.54 -13.86
C ARG A 153 16.93 4.25 -12.51
N LYS A 154 17.96 5.08 -12.30
CA LYS A 154 18.12 5.86 -11.05
C LYS A 154 17.13 7.00 -10.99
N LEU A 155 16.91 7.68 -12.12
CA LEU A 155 15.91 8.75 -12.23
C LEU A 155 14.50 8.22 -11.98
N LEU A 156 14.16 7.02 -12.50
CA LEU A 156 12.87 6.37 -12.24
C LEU A 156 12.71 5.94 -10.78
N ALA A 157 13.79 5.47 -10.14
CA ALA A 157 13.77 4.97 -8.77
C ALA A 157 13.45 6.06 -7.72
N VAL A 158 13.64 7.34 -8.06
CA VAL A 158 13.35 8.48 -7.19
C VAL A 158 12.32 9.45 -7.78
N ARG A 159 11.64 9.08 -8.87
CA ARG A 159 10.60 9.90 -9.53
C ARG A 159 11.12 11.21 -10.17
N LEU A 160 12.43 11.33 -10.41
CA LEU A 160 13.04 12.48 -11.12
C LEU A 160 12.90 12.39 -12.65
N GLY A 161 12.82 11.18 -13.21
CA GLY A 161 13.11 10.95 -14.64
C GLY A 161 12.06 11.37 -15.66
N GLY A 162 10.81 11.55 -15.23
CA GLY A 162 9.72 11.96 -16.12
C GLY A 162 9.08 13.26 -15.68
N GLU A 163 8.59 13.30 -14.44
CA GLU A 163 7.85 14.45 -13.90
C GLU A 163 8.77 15.67 -13.67
N LEU A 164 9.92 15.52 -12.98
CA LEU A 164 10.80 16.65 -12.69
C LEU A 164 11.51 17.17 -13.95
N ARG A 165 12.05 16.27 -14.79
CA ARG A 165 12.67 16.66 -16.07
C ARG A 165 11.65 17.32 -17.01
N GLY A 166 10.41 16.82 -17.04
CA GLY A 166 9.31 17.46 -17.78
C GLY A 166 8.95 18.85 -17.24
N LEU A 167 8.87 19.01 -15.91
CA LEU A 167 8.64 20.31 -15.28
C LEU A 167 9.77 21.30 -15.56
N LEU A 168 11.02 20.87 -15.43
CA LEU A 168 12.20 21.70 -15.68
C LEU A 168 12.35 22.07 -17.16
N GLY A 169 12.07 21.14 -18.09
CA GLY A 169 12.05 21.44 -19.51
C GLY A 169 10.94 22.41 -19.88
N LYS A 170 9.75 22.25 -19.29
CA LYS A 170 8.67 23.23 -19.43
C LYS A 170 9.07 24.60 -18.88
N ALA A 171 9.75 24.63 -17.74
CA ALA A 171 10.24 25.86 -17.15
C ALA A 171 11.29 26.54 -18.02
N GLU A 172 12.23 25.79 -18.61
CA GLU A 172 13.20 26.29 -19.59
C GLU A 172 12.51 26.86 -20.84
N ASP A 173 11.59 26.11 -21.44
CA ASP A 173 10.84 26.54 -22.64
C ASP A 173 10.06 27.83 -22.39
N GLU A 174 9.34 27.92 -21.26
CA GLU A 174 8.57 29.11 -20.91
C GLU A 174 9.46 30.27 -20.49
N PHE A 175 10.56 30.01 -19.77
CA PHE A 175 11.51 31.06 -19.39
C PHE A 175 12.18 31.68 -20.61
N ALA A 176 12.55 30.86 -21.60
CA ALA A 176 13.03 31.32 -22.89
C ALA A 176 11.97 32.09 -23.68
N ALA A 177 10.70 31.65 -23.64
CA ALA A 177 9.61 32.32 -24.33
C ALA A 177 9.30 33.73 -23.78
N TYR A 178 9.49 33.93 -22.47
CA TYR A 178 9.23 35.21 -21.79
C TYR A 178 10.52 35.94 -21.35
N GLU A 179 11.67 35.61 -21.95
CA GLU A 179 12.97 36.14 -21.54
C GLU A 179 13.02 37.67 -21.64
N VAL A 180 12.40 38.24 -22.67
CA VAL A 180 12.34 39.69 -22.88
C VAL A 180 11.55 40.36 -21.75
N GLU A 181 10.40 39.81 -21.37
CA GLU A 181 9.55 40.30 -20.29
C GLU A 181 10.26 40.17 -18.93
N PHE A 182 10.96 39.06 -18.69
CA PHE A 182 11.79 38.91 -17.49
C PHE A 182 12.89 39.97 -17.44
N LEU A 183 13.61 40.23 -18.54
CA LEU A 183 14.65 41.26 -18.61
C LEU A 183 14.10 42.69 -18.48
N GLU A 184 12.87 42.93 -18.93
CA GLU A 184 12.20 44.23 -18.77
C GLU A 184 11.69 44.45 -17.34
N HIS A 185 11.25 43.40 -16.66
CA HIS A 185 10.67 43.45 -15.32
C HIS A 185 11.62 42.97 -14.21
N ALA A 186 12.87 42.65 -14.52
CA ALA A 186 13.87 42.16 -13.57
C ALA A 186 14.14 43.13 -12.40
N SER A 187 13.93 44.42 -12.60
CA SER A 187 14.06 45.45 -11.56
C SER A 187 12.82 45.59 -10.66
N ASN A 188 11.71 44.89 -10.97
CA ASN A 188 10.54 44.82 -10.10
C ASN A 188 10.88 43.94 -8.89
N GLU A 189 10.61 44.44 -7.68
CA GLU A 189 10.93 43.76 -6.43
C GLU A 189 10.35 42.33 -6.35
N GLY A 190 9.07 42.16 -6.73
CA GLY A 190 8.42 40.84 -6.70
C GLY A 190 9.03 39.85 -7.69
N VAL A 191 9.31 40.30 -8.91
CA VAL A 191 9.93 39.47 -9.96
C VAL A 191 11.38 39.13 -9.61
N SER A 192 12.16 40.09 -9.10
CA SER A 192 13.55 39.89 -8.68
C SER A 192 13.67 38.87 -7.56
N ILE A 193 12.82 38.98 -6.53
CA ILE A 193 12.78 38.02 -5.41
C ILE A 193 12.33 36.64 -5.90
N ALA A 194 11.34 36.57 -6.78
CA ALA A 194 10.88 35.30 -7.33
C ALA A 194 11.97 34.61 -8.18
N LEU A 195 12.73 35.38 -8.98
CA LEU A 195 13.88 34.87 -9.75
C LEU A 195 14.98 34.34 -8.82
N GLN A 196 15.32 35.06 -7.75
CA GLN A 196 16.30 34.61 -6.76
C GLN A 196 15.89 33.31 -6.06
N ASN A 197 14.63 33.22 -5.61
CA ASN A 197 14.13 32.02 -4.93
C ASN A 197 14.07 30.82 -5.87
N PHE A 198 13.64 31.03 -7.12
CA PHE A 198 13.62 29.98 -8.13
C PHE A 198 15.05 29.50 -8.46
N GLY A 199 15.98 30.42 -8.70
CA GLY A 199 17.39 30.11 -8.93
C GLY A 199 18.02 29.31 -7.77
N ALA A 200 17.80 29.75 -6.52
CA ALA A 200 18.29 29.03 -5.34
C ALA A 200 17.74 27.60 -5.23
N SER A 201 16.46 27.40 -5.58
CA SER A 201 15.86 26.07 -5.60
C SER A 201 16.46 25.18 -6.69
N LEU A 202 16.73 25.73 -7.89
CA LEU A 202 17.38 25.01 -8.98
C LEU A 202 18.80 24.53 -8.62
N ILE A 203 19.57 25.35 -7.88
CA ILE A 203 20.90 24.97 -7.38
C ILE A 203 20.82 23.79 -6.40
N GLN A 204 19.79 23.74 -5.54
CA GLN A 204 19.61 22.57 -4.67
C GLN A 204 19.33 21.30 -5.47
N VAL A 205 18.60 21.42 -6.58
CA VAL A 205 18.25 20.29 -7.44
C VAL A 205 19.41 19.84 -8.30
N SER A 206 20.31 20.74 -8.71
CA SER A 206 21.58 20.35 -9.34
C SER A 206 22.47 19.55 -8.40
N ALA A 207 22.55 19.94 -7.13
CA ALA A 207 23.27 19.15 -6.12
C ALA A 207 22.66 17.74 -5.92
N ILE A 208 21.33 17.62 -6.01
CA ILE A 208 20.63 16.34 -5.98
C ILE A 208 20.94 15.51 -7.23
N ALA A 209 20.85 16.10 -8.43
CA ALA A 209 21.14 15.44 -9.71
C ALA A 209 22.57 14.90 -9.75
N GLU A 210 23.54 15.65 -9.23
CA GLU A 210 24.93 15.24 -9.17
C GLU A 210 25.17 14.08 -8.19
N ARG A 211 24.50 14.10 -7.03
CA ARG A 211 24.50 12.96 -6.08
C ARG A 211 23.91 11.70 -6.72
N LEU A 212 22.87 11.84 -7.54
CA LEU A 212 22.27 10.74 -8.29
C LEU A 212 23.20 10.16 -9.36
N ARG A 213 23.87 11.04 -10.11
CA ARG A 213 24.84 10.67 -11.14
C ARG A 213 25.95 9.82 -10.55
N THR A 214 26.54 10.28 -9.44
CA THR A 214 27.72 9.68 -8.79
C THR A 214 27.41 8.48 -7.88
N ALA A 215 26.16 8.28 -7.45
CA ALA A 215 25.78 7.19 -6.55
C ALA A 215 26.05 5.79 -7.15
N LYS A 216 26.80 4.95 -6.43
CA LYS A 216 27.11 3.55 -6.84
C LYS A 216 26.03 2.52 -6.47
N PHE A 217 25.10 2.84 -5.56
CA PHE A 217 24.07 1.93 -5.02
C PHE A 217 22.67 2.57 -5.04
N LEU A 218 21.62 1.76 -4.85
CA LEU A 218 20.23 2.22 -4.79
C LEU A 218 20.00 3.17 -3.60
N LEU A 219 19.25 4.24 -3.87
CA LEU A 219 19.09 5.41 -3.01
C LEU A 219 18.15 5.12 -1.83
N ASN A 220 18.52 5.59 -0.64
CA ASN A 220 17.76 5.38 0.60
C ASN A 220 16.43 6.17 0.63
N ARG A 221 15.54 5.81 1.56
CA ARG A 221 14.20 6.43 1.69
C ARG A 221 14.27 7.94 2.00
N THR A 222 15.33 8.38 2.69
CA THR A 222 15.55 9.79 3.04
C THR A 222 15.83 10.62 1.80
N PHE A 223 16.73 10.13 0.93
CA PHE A 223 17.05 10.80 -0.33
C PHE A 223 15.85 10.87 -1.28
N LYS A 224 15.00 9.83 -1.30
CA LYS A 224 13.74 9.88 -2.07
C LYS A 224 12.78 10.96 -1.55
N ARG A 225 12.77 11.23 -0.25
CA ARG A 225 12.00 12.33 0.34
C ARG A 225 12.62 13.69 0.03
N GLU A 226 13.94 13.80 0.06
CA GLU A 226 14.66 15.02 -0.37
C GLU A 226 14.29 15.39 -1.82
N VAL A 227 14.27 14.42 -2.73
CA VAL A 227 13.86 14.62 -4.14
C VAL A 227 12.39 15.06 -4.24
N LEU A 228 11.48 14.40 -3.53
CA LEU A 228 10.05 14.74 -3.58
C LEU A 228 9.80 16.16 -3.05
N PHE A 229 10.52 16.54 -2.00
CA PHE A 229 10.44 17.88 -1.43
C PHE A 229 10.95 18.91 -2.44
N ALA A 230 12.13 18.67 -3.02
CA ALA A 230 12.70 19.54 -4.05
C ALA A 230 11.79 19.69 -5.29
N PHE A 231 11.08 18.62 -5.69
CA PHE A 231 10.10 18.68 -6.76
C PHE A 231 8.90 19.58 -6.44
N GLN A 232 8.32 19.42 -5.24
CA GLN A 232 7.20 20.26 -4.79
C GLN A 232 7.61 21.73 -4.66
N GLU A 233 8.84 21.95 -4.19
CA GLU A 233 9.45 23.26 -4.02
C GLU A 233 9.67 23.97 -5.37
N ILE A 234 10.30 23.30 -6.35
CA ILE A 234 10.45 23.83 -7.72
C ILE A 234 9.09 24.20 -8.31
N ASN A 235 8.10 23.31 -8.21
CA ASN A 235 6.79 23.56 -8.81
C ASN A 235 6.11 24.79 -8.18
N SER A 236 6.23 24.97 -6.86
CA SER A 236 5.72 26.15 -6.17
C SER A 236 6.44 27.44 -6.61
N TYR A 237 7.77 27.45 -6.63
CA TYR A 237 8.54 28.64 -7.03
C TYR A 237 8.36 28.99 -8.51
N TYR A 238 8.30 27.99 -9.39
CA TYR A 238 7.97 28.17 -10.80
C TYR A 238 6.60 28.84 -10.97
N THR A 239 5.55 28.36 -10.29
CA THR A 239 4.23 29.03 -10.37
C THR A 239 4.23 30.45 -9.81
N SER A 240 4.96 30.69 -8.71
CA SER A 240 5.09 32.03 -8.11
C SER A 240 5.81 33.00 -9.03
N LEU A 241 6.85 32.55 -9.73
CA LEU A 241 7.64 33.36 -10.66
C LEU A 241 6.78 33.89 -11.80
N PHE A 242 6.00 33.01 -12.44
CA PHE A 242 5.12 33.41 -13.54
C PHE A 242 3.92 34.25 -13.08
N MET A 243 3.45 34.06 -11.85
CA MET A 243 2.41 34.93 -11.27
C MET A 243 2.93 36.36 -11.05
N GLU A 244 4.11 36.52 -10.45
CA GLU A 244 4.73 37.84 -10.24
C GLU A 244 5.08 38.53 -11.56
N LEU A 245 5.59 37.78 -12.54
CA LEU A 245 5.79 38.31 -13.89
C LEU A 245 4.47 38.80 -14.50
N SER A 246 3.40 38.01 -14.39
CA SER A 246 2.07 38.37 -14.90
C SER A 246 1.52 39.64 -14.22
N MET A 247 1.68 39.77 -12.91
CA MET A 247 1.28 40.97 -12.17
C MET A 247 2.11 42.20 -12.55
N ALA A 248 3.43 42.03 -12.76
CA ALA A 248 4.30 43.11 -13.19
C ALA A 248 3.95 43.60 -14.60
N ILE A 249 3.62 42.70 -15.52
CA ILE A 249 3.13 43.03 -16.86
C ILE A 249 1.77 43.74 -16.77
N ALA A 250 0.82 43.21 -16.01
CA ALA A 250 -0.53 43.77 -15.85
C ALA A 250 -0.50 45.23 -15.35
N ARG A 251 0.36 45.53 -14.36
CA ARG A 251 0.56 46.88 -13.81
C ARG A 251 1.13 47.86 -14.83
N ARG A 252 1.94 47.39 -15.79
CA ARG A 252 2.53 48.22 -16.86
C ARG A 252 1.56 48.47 -18.02
N SER A 253 0.67 47.51 -18.31
CA SER A 253 -0.37 47.64 -19.34
C SER A 253 -1.55 48.56 -18.98
N GLY A 254 -1.50 49.24 -17.82
CA GLY A 254 -2.51 50.25 -17.44
C GLY A 254 -3.90 49.68 -17.15
N ILE A 255 -4.00 48.38 -16.82
CA ILE A 255 -5.24 47.80 -16.30
C ILE A 255 -5.34 48.18 -14.82
N GLU A 256 -5.76 49.41 -14.55
CA GLU A 256 -6.16 49.85 -13.20
C GLU A 256 -7.47 49.14 -12.81
N LEU A 257 -7.40 48.28 -11.79
CA LEU A 257 -8.58 47.95 -11.00
C LEU A 257 -9.09 49.26 -10.35
N PRO A 258 -10.40 49.54 -10.33
CA PRO A 258 -10.90 50.87 -9.98
C PRO A 258 -10.58 51.20 -8.52
N LEU A 259 -9.74 52.22 -8.30
CA LEU A 259 -9.60 52.87 -7.00
C LEU A 259 -10.74 53.89 -6.81
N PRO A 260 -11.28 54.05 -5.58
CA PRO A 260 -12.28 55.06 -5.29
C PRO A 260 -11.70 56.49 -5.44
N PRO A 261 -12.54 57.50 -5.71
CA PRO A 261 -12.09 58.82 -6.16
C PRO A 261 -11.29 59.59 -5.09
N PRO A 262 -10.44 60.55 -5.51
CA PRO A 262 -9.49 61.23 -4.64
C PRO A 262 -10.19 62.21 -3.72
N VAL A 263 -9.98 62.05 -2.41
CA VAL A 263 -10.33 63.05 -1.40
C VAL A 263 -9.22 64.10 -1.36
N THR A 264 -9.59 65.37 -1.52
CA THR A 264 -8.70 66.53 -1.36
C THR A 264 -7.98 66.49 -0.01
N PRO A 265 -6.66 66.81 0.07
CA PRO A 265 -5.92 66.69 1.31
C PRO A 265 -6.39 67.73 2.34
N PRO A 266 -6.79 67.33 3.55
CA PRO A 266 -6.88 68.26 4.68
C PRO A 266 -5.45 68.64 5.14
N PRO A 267 -5.30 69.76 5.87
CA PRO A 267 -4.00 70.24 6.31
C PRO A 267 -3.28 69.18 7.16
N GLU A 268 -1.95 69.09 6.99
CA GLU A 268 -1.06 68.09 7.62
C GLU A 268 -1.49 67.76 9.06
N PRO A 269 -1.91 66.52 9.35
CA PRO A 269 -1.99 66.05 10.71
C PRO A 269 -0.58 65.69 11.20
N GLU A 270 -0.30 66.02 12.45
CA GLU A 270 0.85 65.54 13.22
C GLU A 270 1.07 64.02 13.01
N PRO A 271 2.31 63.51 13.11
CA PRO A 271 2.65 62.14 12.71
C PRO A 271 1.75 61.12 13.42
N ALA A 272 0.77 60.59 12.69
CA ALA A 272 -0.11 59.55 13.16
C ALA A 272 0.68 58.24 13.26
N GLU A 273 0.62 57.59 14.42
CA GLU A 273 1.11 56.24 14.63
C GLU A 273 0.53 55.31 13.54
N ILE A 274 1.39 54.52 12.89
CA ILE A 274 0.97 53.48 11.94
C ILE A 274 -0.05 52.60 12.66
N PRO A 275 -1.30 52.44 12.17
CA PRO A 275 -2.29 51.62 12.84
C PRO A 275 -1.75 50.20 12.96
N ALA A 276 -1.90 49.59 14.15
CA ALA A 276 -1.44 48.24 14.40
C ALA A 276 -2.00 47.27 13.34
N PRO A 277 -1.19 46.31 12.83
CA PRO A 277 -1.61 45.43 11.76
C PRO A 277 -2.86 44.65 12.16
N THR A 278 -3.79 44.50 11.22
CA THR A 278 -5.02 43.75 11.44
C THR A 278 -4.73 42.25 11.60
N GLY A 279 -5.67 41.51 12.19
CA GLY A 279 -5.55 40.06 12.33
C GLY A 279 -5.38 39.34 10.99
N ASP A 280 -6.02 39.83 9.93
CA ASP A 280 -5.98 39.22 8.60
C ASP A 280 -4.67 39.51 7.86
N GLU A 281 -4.13 40.72 7.97
CA GLU A 281 -2.79 41.06 7.44
C GLU A 281 -1.70 40.21 8.10
N THR A 282 -1.77 40.08 9.43
CA THR A 282 -0.83 39.24 10.19
C THR A 282 -0.98 37.76 9.81
N CYS A 283 -2.21 37.31 9.57
CA CYS A 283 -2.50 35.95 9.11
C CYS A 283 -1.91 35.69 7.71
N LEU A 284 -1.97 36.67 6.81
CA LEU A 284 -1.38 36.55 5.47
C LEU A 284 0.15 36.45 5.54
N GLU A 285 0.81 37.27 6.37
CA GLU A 285 2.26 37.14 6.60
C GLU A 285 2.60 35.77 7.19
N ALA A 286 1.76 35.24 8.09
CA ALA A 286 1.94 33.90 8.64
C ALA A 286 1.89 32.82 7.54
N HIS A 287 0.93 32.92 6.61
CA HIS A 287 0.81 32.03 5.46
C HIS A 287 2.05 32.08 4.54
N GLN A 288 2.56 33.28 4.28
CA GLN A 288 3.79 33.47 3.49
C GLN A 288 4.97 32.75 4.14
N ASN A 289 5.15 32.88 5.46
CA ASN A 289 6.21 32.18 6.18
C ASN A 289 5.97 30.67 6.28
N PHE A 290 4.72 30.22 6.33
CA PHE A 290 4.37 28.79 6.42
C PHE A 290 4.67 28.05 5.11
N PHE A 291 4.28 28.64 3.97
CA PHE A 291 4.43 28.02 2.65
C PHE A 291 5.73 28.43 1.94
N GLY A 292 6.31 29.57 2.30
CA GLY A 292 7.47 30.16 1.62
C GLY A 292 7.12 31.04 0.42
N HIS A 293 5.91 31.63 0.39
CA HIS A 293 5.50 32.54 -0.69
C HIS A 293 6.14 33.92 -0.48
N GLY A 294 7.07 34.31 -1.35
CA GLY A 294 7.76 35.60 -1.29
C GLY A 294 8.78 35.76 -0.15
N VAL A 295 8.87 34.79 0.78
CA VAL A 295 9.82 34.76 1.90
C VAL A 295 10.34 33.34 2.12
N ALA A 296 11.54 33.19 2.70
CA ALA A 296 12.05 31.88 3.07
C ALA A 296 11.12 31.19 4.08
N LYS A 297 10.79 29.91 3.83
CA LYS A 297 9.90 29.13 4.69
C LYS A 297 10.44 29.09 6.13
N ASN A 298 9.62 29.57 7.06
CA ASN A 298 9.97 29.67 8.48
C ASN A 298 8.76 29.30 9.34
N LEU A 299 8.68 28.01 9.72
CA LEU A 299 7.56 27.49 10.51
C LEU A 299 7.49 28.11 11.91
N SER A 300 8.62 28.45 12.53
CA SER A 300 8.64 29.12 13.83
C SER A 300 8.08 30.54 13.76
N LYS A 301 8.44 31.30 12.72
CA LYS A 301 7.90 32.66 12.51
C LYS A 301 6.42 32.58 12.12
N ALA A 302 6.02 31.63 11.27
CA ALA A 302 4.62 31.38 10.95
C ALA A 302 3.78 31.08 12.20
N LEU A 303 4.28 30.23 13.11
CA LEU A 303 3.59 29.92 14.38
C LEU A 303 3.38 31.18 15.24
N GLN A 304 4.40 32.04 15.35
CA GLN A 304 4.32 33.29 16.10
C GLN A 304 3.28 34.25 15.48
N LEU A 305 3.33 34.44 14.16
CA LEU A 305 2.41 35.32 13.44
C LEU A 305 0.97 34.79 13.48
N TYR A 306 0.75 33.48 13.33
CA TYR A 306 -0.58 32.88 13.52
C TYR A 306 -1.09 33.06 14.94
N THR A 307 -0.22 32.94 15.95
CA THR A 307 -0.60 33.20 17.35
C THR A 307 -1.00 34.65 17.58
N GLN A 308 -0.27 35.60 16.99
CA GLN A 308 -0.60 37.02 17.04
C GLN A 308 -1.94 37.30 16.34
N ALA A 309 -2.11 36.80 15.11
CA ALA A 309 -3.33 36.95 14.32
C ALA A 309 -4.56 36.32 15.02
N ALA A 310 -4.39 35.17 15.67
CA ALA A 310 -5.42 34.53 16.48
C ALA A 310 -5.77 35.38 17.71
N GLY A 311 -4.78 35.99 18.37
CA GLY A 311 -4.99 36.94 19.47
C GLY A 311 -5.75 38.21 19.05
N LEU A 312 -5.67 38.57 17.77
CA LEU A 312 -6.44 39.66 17.15
C LEU A 312 -7.84 39.22 16.67
N GLY A 313 -8.23 37.96 16.89
CA GLY A 313 -9.57 37.45 16.59
C GLY A 313 -9.75 36.82 15.21
N SER A 314 -8.68 36.61 14.42
CA SER A 314 -8.81 35.97 13.10
C SER A 314 -9.13 34.47 13.23
N ALA A 315 -10.34 34.07 12.85
CA ALA A 315 -10.80 32.67 12.91
C ALA A 315 -9.98 31.74 11.98
N VAL A 316 -9.52 32.27 10.83
CA VAL A 316 -8.64 31.54 9.91
C VAL A 316 -7.30 31.27 10.59
N ALA A 317 -6.71 32.28 11.25
CA ALA A 317 -5.46 32.10 11.99
C ALA A 317 -5.59 31.09 13.13
N MET A 318 -6.70 31.10 13.86
CA MET A 318 -7.00 30.08 14.89
C MET A 318 -7.04 28.68 14.28
N THR A 319 -7.68 28.50 13.13
CA THR A 319 -7.73 27.20 12.42
C THR A 319 -6.34 26.75 11.98
N CYS A 320 -5.55 27.63 11.35
CA CYS A 320 -4.18 27.34 10.93
C CYS A 320 -3.28 26.99 12.12
N LEU A 321 -3.40 27.72 13.23
CA LEU A 321 -2.65 27.47 14.45
C LEU A 321 -3.01 26.10 15.06
N GLY A 322 -4.31 25.77 15.10
CA GLY A 322 -4.77 24.43 15.48
C GLY A 322 -4.15 23.34 14.62
N GLN A 323 -4.08 23.55 13.30
CA GLN A 323 -3.46 22.60 12.36
C GLN A 323 -1.95 22.45 12.56
N MET A 324 -1.25 23.53 12.93
CA MET A 324 0.18 23.46 13.25
C MET A 324 0.44 22.57 14.48
N TYR A 325 -0.36 22.71 15.54
CA TYR A 325 -0.28 21.83 16.71
C TYR A 325 -0.74 20.40 16.42
N PHE A 326 -1.75 20.21 15.56
CA PHE A 326 -2.23 18.89 15.17
C PHE A 326 -1.17 18.09 14.40
N ALA A 327 -0.46 18.74 13.47
CA ALA A 327 0.57 18.13 12.65
C ALA A 327 1.96 18.11 13.30
N GLY A 328 2.22 18.98 14.29
CA GLY A 328 3.56 19.22 14.83
C GLY A 328 4.46 20.02 13.87
N ASN A 329 3.88 20.98 13.14
CA ASN A 329 4.61 21.82 12.20
C ASN A 329 5.13 23.07 12.93
N GLY A 330 6.44 23.21 13.09
CA GLY A 330 7.04 24.34 13.82
C GLY A 330 6.84 24.31 15.34
N THR A 331 6.23 23.25 15.86
CA THR A 331 5.96 22.97 17.28
C THR A 331 5.93 21.45 17.51
N GLU A 332 6.00 20.98 18.75
CA GLU A 332 5.64 19.61 19.07
C GLU A 332 4.14 19.36 18.82
N LYS A 333 3.80 18.13 18.42
CA LYS A 333 2.41 17.72 18.19
C LYS A 333 1.65 17.74 19.53
N ASP A 334 0.60 18.55 19.60
CA ASP A 334 -0.24 18.69 20.78
C ASP A 334 -1.73 18.72 20.40
N LEU A 335 -2.40 17.57 20.60
CA LEU A 335 -3.81 17.39 20.27
C LEU A 335 -4.76 18.14 21.23
N LEU A 336 -4.29 18.53 22.42
CA LEU A 336 -5.09 19.28 23.38
C LEU A 336 -5.11 20.76 22.98
N VAL A 337 -3.94 21.33 22.66
CA VAL A 337 -3.83 22.71 22.19
C VAL A 337 -4.49 22.88 20.82
N ALA A 338 -4.30 21.93 19.91
CA ALA A 338 -5.00 21.91 18.62
C ALA A 338 -6.53 21.97 18.79
N GLY A 339 -7.07 21.16 19.70
CA GLY A 339 -8.51 21.14 20.00
C GLY A 339 -9.05 22.48 20.49
N LYS A 340 -8.33 23.15 21.39
CA LYS A 340 -8.75 24.48 21.90
C LYS A 340 -8.83 25.52 20.77
N TRP A 341 -7.84 25.54 19.88
CA TRP A 341 -7.84 26.48 18.77
C TRP A 341 -8.93 26.19 17.75
N PHE A 342 -9.17 24.92 17.42
CA PHE A 342 -10.27 24.57 16.53
C PHE A 342 -11.64 24.85 17.17
N GLU A 343 -11.82 24.65 18.47
CA GLU A 343 -13.05 25.02 19.19
C GLU A 343 -13.30 26.53 19.14
N LEU A 344 -12.26 27.35 19.36
CA LEU A 344 -12.35 28.80 19.25
C LEU A 344 -12.72 29.23 17.82
N ALA A 345 -12.04 28.69 16.80
CA ALA A 345 -12.32 28.99 15.40
C ALA A 345 -13.74 28.55 14.98
N SER A 346 -14.16 27.36 15.41
CA SER A 346 -15.52 26.85 15.19
C SER A 346 -16.57 27.74 15.86
N SER A 347 -16.31 28.23 17.07
CA SER A 347 -17.20 29.16 17.77
C SER A 347 -17.30 30.53 17.08
N ALA A 348 -16.25 30.93 16.34
CA ALA A 348 -16.23 32.10 15.49
C ALA A 348 -16.90 31.89 14.12
N GLY A 349 -17.47 30.71 13.86
CA GLY A 349 -18.20 30.40 12.62
C GLY A 349 -17.36 29.77 11.51
N GLU A 350 -16.12 29.36 11.78
CA GLU A 350 -15.33 28.64 10.76
C GLU A 350 -15.81 27.18 10.62
N ILE A 351 -16.30 26.86 9.43
CA ILE A 351 -16.70 25.54 8.96
C ILE A 351 -15.50 24.59 8.83
N GLU A 352 -14.35 25.05 8.33
CA GLU A 352 -13.13 24.23 8.22
C GLU A 352 -12.67 23.80 9.61
N ALA A 353 -12.73 24.68 10.61
CA ALA A 353 -12.43 24.31 12.00
C ALA A 353 -13.36 23.22 12.53
N CYS A 354 -14.65 23.25 12.15
CA CYS A 354 -15.58 22.18 12.49
C CYS A 354 -15.16 20.84 11.87
N HIS A 355 -14.75 20.83 10.61
CA HIS A 355 -14.22 19.65 9.94
C HIS A 355 -12.93 19.14 10.60
N GLN A 356 -11.99 20.03 10.91
CA GLN A 356 -10.73 19.69 11.60
C GLN A 356 -10.96 19.15 13.03
N LEU A 357 -11.98 19.63 13.75
CA LEU A 357 -12.40 19.03 15.03
C LEU A 357 -12.84 17.58 14.85
N GLY A 358 -13.58 17.27 13.79
CA GLY A 358 -13.98 15.90 13.46
C GLY A 358 -12.77 15.00 13.24
N LEU A 359 -11.80 15.47 12.45
CA LEU A 359 -10.54 14.74 12.21
C LEU A 359 -9.71 14.56 13.49
N LEU A 360 -9.65 15.58 14.34
CA LEU A 360 -8.99 15.51 15.66
C LEU A 360 -9.60 14.44 16.55
N MET A 361 -10.93 14.34 16.56
CA MET A 361 -11.65 13.34 17.34
C MET A 361 -11.40 11.93 16.80
N CYS A 362 -11.37 11.74 15.48
CA CYS A 362 -10.96 10.47 14.87
C CYS A 362 -9.53 10.08 15.24
N GLU A 363 -8.59 11.03 15.22
CA GLU A 363 -7.21 10.80 15.64
C GLU A 363 -7.13 10.39 17.12
N LYS A 364 -7.86 11.08 18.01
CA LYS A 364 -7.94 10.71 19.44
C LYS A 364 -8.52 9.30 19.62
N ALA A 365 -9.58 8.96 18.89
CA ALA A 365 -10.18 7.63 18.91
C ALA A 365 -9.16 6.55 18.50
N ALA A 366 -8.34 6.80 17.47
CA ALA A 366 -7.37 5.84 16.95
C ALA A 366 -6.26 5.47 17.96
N HIS A 367 -5.95 6.34 18.91
CA HIS A 367 -4.92 6.10 19.94
C HIS A 367 -5.46 5.45 21.22
N LEU A 368 -6.77 5.29 21.34
CA LEU A 368 -7.41 4.70 22.53
C LEU A 368 -7.52 3.19 22.42
N LYS A 369 -7.19 2.51 23.52
CA LYS A 369 -7.39 1.06 23.69
C LYS A 369 -8.75 0.73 24.32
N ASP A 370 -9.35 1.70 25.01
CA ASP A 370 -10.68 1.57 25.62
C ASP A 370 -11.76 1.78 24.56
N THR A 371 -12.55 0.73 24.33
CA THR A 371 -13.62 0.70 23.33
C THR A 371 -14.67 1.78 23.60
N HIS A 372 -15.01 2.06 24.86
CA HIS A 372 -16.07 3.02 25.18
C HIS A 372 -15.67 4.45 24.82
N GLN A 373 -14.46 4.85 25.23
CA GLN A 373 -13.94 6.19 24.91
C GLN A 373 -13.67 6.34 23.41
N HIS A 374 -13.23 5.26 22.74
CA HIS A 374 -13.09 5.23 21.29
C HIS A 374 -14.40 5.56 20.58
N ASP A 375 -15.48 4.89 20.95
CA ASP A 375 -16.81 5.10 20.35
C ASP A 375 -17.37 6.49 20.65
N GLU A 376 -17.11 7.03 21.85
CA GLU A 376 -17.50 8.39 22.23
C GLU A 376 -16.81 9.44 21.35
N PHE A 377 -15.50 9.31 21.12
CA PHE A 377 -14.79 10.21 20.21
C PHE A 377 -15.28 10.09 18.77
N LEU A 378 -15.60 8.89 18.29
CA LEU A 378 -16.21 8.74 16.97
C LEU A 378 -17.62 9.38 16.91
N ALA A 379 -18.42 9.26 17.96
CA ALA A 379 -19.73 9.91 18.02
C ALA A 379 -19.60 11.44 17.96
N LEU A 380 -18.65 12.02 18.69
CA LEU A 380 -18.34 13.44 18.62
C LEU A 380 -17.83 13.83 17.23
N ALA A 381 -16.96 13.03 16.61
CA ALA A 381 -16.46 13.28 15.26
C ALA A 381 -17.61 13.35 14.25
N ARG A 382 -18.55 12.40 14.34
CA ARG A 382 -19.76 12.38 13.50
C ARG A 382 -20.55 13.67 13.63
N VAL A 383 -20.79 14.14 14.86
CA VAL A 383 -21.53 15.40 15.11
C VAL A 383 -20.83 16.60 14.43
N ARG A 384 -19.49 16.68 14.54
CA ARG A 384 -18.71 17.76 13.91
C ARG A 384 -18.73 17.68 12.40
N PHE A 385 -18.61 16.48 11.82
CA PHE A 385 -18.75 16.28 10.38
C PHE A 385 -20.15 16.62 9.89
N THR A 386 -21.21 16.25 10.61
CA THR A 386 -22.59 16.65 10.28
C THR A 386 -22.73 18.16 10.25
N GLN A 387 -22.25 18.86 11.29
CA GLN A 387 -22.30 20.32 11.36
C GLN A 387 -21.59 20.98 10.16
N ALA A 388 -20.42 20.49 9.76
CA ALA A 388 -19.67 21.03 8.62
C ALA A 388 -20.31 20.64 7.27
N ALA A 389 -20.77 19.39 7.14
CA ALA A 389 -21.35 18.85 5.92
C ALA A 389 -22.69 19.50 5.55
N GLU A 390 -23.51 19.81 6.54
CA GLU A 390 -24.78 20.55 6.39
C GLU A 390 -24.57 21.98 5.90
N GLN A 391 -23.42 22.58 6.23
CA GLN A 391 -23.01 23.89 5.73
C GLN A 391 -22.29 23.82 4.37
N GLY A 392 -22.27 22.65 3.73
CA GLY A 392 -21.74 22.48 2.39
C GLY A 392 -20.26 22.07 2.31
N HIS A 393 -19.58 21.83 3.43
CA HIS A 393 -18.16 21.49 3.42
C HIS A 393 -17.89 20.16 2.69
N ARG A 394 -17.21 20.22 1.55
CA ARG A 394 -16.94 19.08 0.65
C ARG A 394 -16.32 17.87 1.37
N ASP A 395 -15.23 18.08 2.11
CA ASP A 395 -14.49 16.96 2.69
C ASP A 395 -15.25 16.34 3.87
N ALA A 396 -15.90 17.16 4.72
CA ALA A 396 -16.82 16.68 5.75
C ALA A 396 -18.01 15.88 5.20
N GLN A 397 -18.57 16.24 4.03
CA GLN A 397 -19.59 15.42 3.37
C GLN A 397 -19.05 14.04 2.98
N TYR A 398 -17.81 13.97 2.49
CA TYR A 398 -17.16 12.70 2.22
C TYR A 398 -16.91 11.89 3.49
N GLU A 399 -16.36 12.50 4.55
CA GLU A 399 -16.13 11.84 5.84
C GLU A 399 -17.42 11.33 6.47
N LEU A 400 -18.51 12.12 6.41
CA LEU A 400 -19.81 11.67 6.89
C LEU A 400 -20.34 10.47 6.08
N GLY A 401 -20.09 10.45 4.76
CA GLY A 401 -20.36 9.28 3.93
C GLY A 401 -19.64 8.02 4.41
N ILE A 402 -18.37 8.13 4.81
CA ILE A 402 -17.59 7.02 5.40
C ILE A 402 -18.23 6.56 6.72
N PHE A 403 -18.66 7.49 7.57
CA PHE A 403 -19.30 7.16 8.84
C PHE A 403 -20.58 6.34 8.64
N HIS A 404 -21.44 6.74 7.71
CA HIS A 404 -22.65 5.98 7.38
C HIS A 404 -22.33 4.64 6.70
N GLU A 405 -21.34 4.58 5.80
CA GLU A 405 -20.99 3.32 5.14
C GLU A 405 -20.52 2.25 6.15
N TYR A 406 -19.64 2.62 7.08
CA TYR A 406 -19.04 1.67 8.02
C TYR A 406 -19.75 1.61 9.38
N GLY A 407 -20.83 2.37 9.59
CA GLY A 407 -21.56 2.43 10.86
C GLY A 407 -20.69 2.91 12.03
N ARG A 408 -19.96 4.03 11.86
CA ARG A 408 -19.05 4.58 12.87
C ARG A 408 -19.73 5.64 13.73
N GLY A 409 -19.28 5.79 14.99
CA GLY A 409 -19.79 6.85 15.88
C GLY A 409 -21.25 6.64 16.30
N GLY A 410 -21.65 5.38 16.48
CA GLY A 410 -22.96 4.99 16.99
C GLY A 410 -24.11 5.04 15.99
N CYS A 411 -23.84 5.14 14.68
CA CYS A 411 -24.84 4.90 13.64
C CYS A 411 -24.76 3.48 13.09
N GLU A 412 -25.87 2.99 12.54
CA GLU A 412 -25.90 1.74 11.78
C GLU A 412 -25.30 1.96 10.38
N SER A 413 -24.73 0.89 9.81
CA SER A 413 -24.24 0.92 8.43
C SER A 413 -25.40 1.11 7.45
N ASN A 414 -25.32 2.15 6.64
CA ASN A 414 -26.34 2.55 5.67
C ASN A 414 -25.70 3.09 4.38
N ASP A 415 -25.59 2.24 3.37
CA ASP A 415 -25.04 2.60 2.06
C ASP A 415 -25.88 3.69 1.38
N MET A 416 -27.19 3.73 1.58
CA MET A 416 -28.05 4.75 0.96
C MET A 416 -27.70 6.14 1.47
N GLU A 417 -27.62 6.31 2.80
CA GLU A 417 -27.18 7.57 3.40
C GLU A 417 -25.75 7.91 3.00
N ALA A 418 -24.84 6.93 3.01
CA ALA A 418 -23.47 7.14 2.54
C ALA A 418 -23.43 7.65 1.09
N ALA A 419 -24.23 7.07 0.19
CA ALA A 419 -24.32 7.52 -1.19
C ALA A 419 -24.90 8.93 -1.32
N THR A 420 -25.88 9.32 -0.49
CA THR A 420 -26.38 10.70 -0.52
C THR A 420 -25.28 11.71 -0.17
N TRP A 421 -24.47 11.42 0.85
CA TRP A 421 -23.38 12.30 1.26
C TRP A 421 -22.21 12.31 0.28
N TYR A 422 -21.84 11.13 -0.22
CA TYR A 422 -20.84 11.05 -1.29
C TYR A 422 -21.30 11.76 -2.57
N ALA A 423 -22.60 11.75 -2.91
CA ALA A 423 -23.12 12.47 -4.07
C ALA A 423 -22.91 13.98 -3.94
N LYS A 424 -23.24 14.56 -2.77
CA LYS A 424 -22.98 15.99 -2.49
C LYS A 424 -21.49 16.33 -2.60
N ALA A 425 -20.61 15.50 -2.04
CA ALA A 425 -19.16 15.73 -2.14
C ALA A 425 -18.65 15.56 -3.59
N ALA A 426 -19.16 14.59 -4.33
CA ALA A 426 -18.81 14.33 -5.72
C ALA A 426 -19.29 15.43 -6.68
N GLU A 427 -20.43 16.05 -6.41
CA GLU A 427 -20.92 17.24 -7.14
C GLU A 427 -19.94 18.41 -7.01
N GLN A 428 -19.29 18.55 -5.85
CA GLN A 428 -18.22 19.51 -5.60
C GLN A 428 -16.83 19.03 -6.08
N GLY A 429 -16.79 17.92 -6.82
CA GLY A 429 -15.58 17.39 -7.43
C GLY A 429 -14.66 16.59 -6.49
N HIS A 430 -15.14 16.13 -5.33
CA HIS A 430 -14.35 15.30 -4.42
C HIS A 430 -14.02 13.93 -5.04
N THR A 431 -12.76 13.72 -5.41
CA THR A 431 -12.30 12.50 -6.11
C THR A 431 -12.58 11.22 -5.33
N GLY A 432 -12.33 11.22 -4.01
CA GLY A 432 -12.60 10.05 -3.17
C GLY A 432 -14.08 9.69 -3.11
N ALA A 433 -14.97 10.69 -3.18
CA ALA A 433 -16.41 10.49 -3.13
C ALA A 433 -16.92 9.91 -4.45
N GLU A 434 -16.41 10.40 -5.59
CA GLU A 434 -16.67 9.83 -6.91
C GLU A 434 -16.26 8.35 -6.95
N SER A 435 -15.07 8.00 -6.43
CA SER A 435 -14.63 6.60 -6.35
C SER A 435 -15.48 5.73 -5.43
N SER A 436 -15.86 6.26 -4.26
CA SER A 436 -16.70 5.55 -3.29
C SER A 436 -18.12 5.31 -3.80
N LEU A 437 -18.73 6.29 -4.48
CA LEU A 437 -20.01 6.11 -5.18
C LEU A 437 -19.93 5.06 -6.25
N GLY A 438 -18.89 5.16 -7.09
CA GLY A 438 -18.62 4.19 -8.13
C GLY A 438 -18.56 2.77 -7.59
N ARG A 439 -17.88 2.58 -6.45
CA ARG A 439 -17.82 1.31 -5.74
C ARG A 439 -19.18 0.89 -5.16
N LEU A 440 -19.93 1.79 -4.51
CA LEU A 440 -21.23 1.44 -3.93
C LEU A 440 -22.22 0.92 -4.98
N PHE A 441 -22.27 1.55 -6.16
CA PHE A 441 -23.10 1.08 -7.28
C PHE A 441 -22.67 -0.28 -7.85
N LEU A 442 -21.38 -0.66 -7.74
CA LEU A 442 -20.89 -1.99 -8.12
C LEU A 442 -21.16 -3.06 -7.08
N VAL A 443 -21.20 -2.72 -5.79
CA VAL A 443 -21.51 -3.68 -4.73
C VAL A 443 -23.01 -3.94 -4.69
N GLY A 444 -23.81 -2.88 -4.69
CA GLY A 444 -25.26 -2.96 -4.82
C GLY A 444 -25.98 -3.69 -3.66
N THR A 445 -25.44 -3.63 -2.44
CA THR A 445 -25.98 -4.31 -1.25
C THR A 445 -27.29 -3.70 -0.77
N GLN A 446 -27.29 -2.41 -0.39
CA GLN A 446 -28.50 -1.68 0.01
C GLN A 446 -28.92 -0.63 -1.03
N ILE A 447 -28.11 -0.41 -2.06
CA ILE A 447 -28.41 0.43 -3.22
C ILE A 447 -28.62 -0.48 -4.42
N GLN A 448 -29.50 -0.10 -5.34
CA GLN A 448 -29.64 -0.83 -6.59
C GLN A 448 -28.30 -0.89 -7.36
N HIS A 449 -27.84 -2.12 -7.62
CA HIS A 449 -26.66 -2.38 -8.44
C HIS A 449 -26.82 -1.75 -9.84
N ASP A 450 -25.91 -0.85 -10.21
CA ASP A 450 -25.96 -0.09 -11.48
C ASP A 450 -24.55 0.16 -12.02
N VAL A 451 -24.12 -0.72 -12.93
CA VAL A 451 -22.78 -0.67 -13.52
C VAL A 451 -22.58 0.59 -14.37
N ALA A 452 -23.64 1.11 -15.01
CA ALA A 452 -23.51 2.31 -15.85
C ALA A 452 -23.22 3.54 -15.00
N LYS A 453 -23.95 3.72 -13.88
CA LYS A 453 -23.65 4.77 -12.90
C LYS A 453 -22.28 4.58 -12.26
N ALA A 454 -21.93 3.34 -11.92
CA ALA A 454 -20.61 3.04 -11.38
C ALA A 454 -19.49 3.50 -12.33
N VAL A 455 -19.56 3.10 -13.61
CA VAL A 455 -18.57 3.49 -14.62
C VAL A 455 -18.52 5.01 -14.79
N HIS A 456 -19.66 5.69 -14.78
CA HIS A 456 -19.70 7.15 -14.87
C HIS A 456 -18.89 7.83 -13.75
N PHE A 457 -19.13 7.48 -12.50
CA PHE A 457 -18.40 8.06 -11.36
C PHE A 457 -16.93 7.64 -11.33
N LEU A 458 -16.63 6.36 -11.61
CA LEU A 458 -15.26 5.87 -11.66
C LEU A 458 -14.45 6.54 -12.78
N GLN A 459 -15.05 6.83 -13.94
CA GLN A 459 -14.37 7.53 -15.02
C GLN A 459 -13.99 8.96 -14.62
N ARG A 460 -14.87 9.67 -13.92
CA ARG A 460 -14.57 11.01 -13.38
C ARG A 460 -13.41 10.99 -12.40
N ALA A 461 -13.41 10.03 -11.46
CA ALA A 461 -12.31 9.90 -10.50
C ALA A 461 -10.99 9.45 -11.19
N ALA A 462 -11.08 8.53 -12.14
CA ALA A 462 -9.92 8.06 -12.90
C ALA A 462 -9.27 9.16 -13.75
N ALA A 463 -10.06 10.09 -14.28
CA ALA A 463 -9.57 11.28 -14.99
C ALA A 463 -8.77 12.24 -14.07
N LYS A 464 -9.02 12.18 -12.76
CA LYS A 464 -8.24 12.88 -11.72
C LYS A 464 -7.12 12.00 -11.14
N ASN A 465 -6.72 10.95 -11.86
CA ASN A 465 -5.67 10.00 -11.49
C ASN A 465 -5.93 9.19 -10.20
N ASP A 466 -7.20 8.95 -9.85
CA ASP A 466 -7.51 8.06 -8.74
C ASP A 466 -7.18 6.59 -9.08
N ALA A 467 -6.14 6.07 -8.43
CA ALA A 467 -5.66 4.71 -8.68
C ALA A 467 -6.69 3.63 -8.33
N SER A 468 -7.56 3.87 -7.34
CA SER A 468 -8.64 2.93 -6.96
C SER A 468 -9.68 2.83 -8.06
N ALA A 469 -10.13 3.95 -8.60
CA ALA A 469 -11.07 4.00 -9.71
C ALA A 469 -10.49 3.41 -11.00
N GLN A 470 -9.24 3.76 -11.34
CA GLN A 470 -8.53 3.16 -12.47
C GLN A 470 -8.43 1.63 -12.30
N THR A 471 -8.08 1.14 -11.11
CA THR A 471 -8.03 -0.31 -10.83
C THR A 471 -9.39 -0.97 -11.09
N ARG A 472 -10.49 -0.37 -10.60
CA ARG A 472 -11.85 -0.90 -10.75
C ARG A 472 -12.32 -0.90 -12.20
N LEU A 473 -12.12 0.19 -12.94
CA LEU A 473 -12.41 0.26 -14.37
C LEU A 473 -11.60 -0.78 -15.15
N GLY A 474 -10.32 -0.92 -14.81
CA GLY A 474 -9.45 -1.94 -15.37
C GLY A 474 -10.03 -3.35 -15.22
N VAL A 475 -10.49 -3.70 -14.01
CA VAL A 475 -11.15 -4.99 -13.76
C VAL A 475 -12.48 -5.12 -14.50
N LEU A 476 -13.33 -4.08 -14.53
CA LEU A 476 -14.61 -4.13 -15.24
C LEU A 476 -14.44 -4.38 -16.74
N PHE A 477 -13.54 -3.64 -17.40
CA PHE A 477 -13.32 -3.79 -18.84
C PHE A 477 -12.63 -5.11 -19.19
N THR A 478 -11.72 -5.62 -18.37
CA THR A 478 -11.05 -6.91 -18.62
C THR A 478 -11.96 -8.12 -18.37
N THR A 479 -12.87 -8.03 -17.41
CA THR A 479 -13.81 -9.12 -17.08
C THR A 479 -15.13 -9.05 -17.85
N GLY A 480 -15.49 -7.88 -18.38
CA GLY A 480 -16.78 -7.66 -19.03
C GLY A 480 -17.98 -7.68 -18.08
N ASN A 481 -17.76 -7.48 -16.78
CA ASN A 481 -18.85 -7.54 -15.80
C ASN A 481 -19.75 -6.29 -15.92
N GLY A 482 -20.88 -6.44 -16.63
CA GLY A 482 -21.87 -5.38 -16.84
C GLY A 482 -21.46 -4.30 -17.85
N VAL A 483 -20.31 -4.46 -18.51
CA VAL A 483 -19.85 -3.62 -19.62
C VAL A 483 -19.37 -4.49 -20.77
N LYS A 484 -19.39 -3.96 -22.00
CA LYS A 484 -18.77 -4.65 -23.13
C LYS A 484 -17.28 -4.90 -22.80
N PRO A 485 -16.80 -6.16 -22.85
CA PRO A 485 -15.40 -6.46 -22.60
C PRO A 485 -14.49 -5.66 -23.53
N ASP A 486 -13.43 -5.10 -22.96
CA ASP A 486 -12.42 -4.34 -23.67
C ASP A 486 -11.07 -4.53 -22.99
N MET A 487 -10.33 -5.52 -23.47
CA MET A 487 -9.05 -5.90 -22.87
C MET A 487 -8.02 -4.78 -22.97
N GLU A 488 -7.98 -4.04 -24.08
CA GLU A 488 -6.99 -2.97 -24.29
C GLU A 488 -7.22 -1.81 -23.32
N ARG A 489 -8.45 -1.30 -23.23
CA ARG A 489 -8.79 -0.25 -22.26
C ARG A 489 -8.60 -0.74 -20.83
N GLY A 490 -9.01 -1.96 -20.54
CA GLY A 490 -8.86 -2.54 -19.21
C GLY A 490 -7.41 -2.66 -18.76
N VAL A 491 -6.51 -3.15 -19.62
CA VAL A 491 -5.07 -3.22 -19.36
C VAL A 491 -4.46 -1.81 -19.24
N ALA A 492 -4.89 -0.85 -20.05
CA ALA A 492 -4.41 0.54 -19.96
C ALA A 492 -4.73 1.16 -18.59
N PHE A 493 -5.96 1.00 -18.09
CA PHE A 493 -6.33 1.46 -16.75
C PHE A 493 -5.54 0.75 -15.64
N LEU A 494 -5.34 -0.57 -15.74
CA LEU A 494 -4.53 -1.31 -14.77
C LEU A 494 -3.06 -0.88 -14.78
N ARG A 495 -2.48 -0.57 -15.94
CA ARG A 495 -1.12 -0.03 -16.05
C ARG A 495 -1.01 1.34 -15.39
N SER A 496 -1.91 2.26 -15.72
CA SER A 496 -1.96 3.58 -15.08
C SER A 496 -2.06 3.47 -13.56
N ALA A 497 -2.94 2.60 -13.05
CA ALA A 497 -3.07 2.38 -11.61
C ALA A 497 -1.81 1.74 -11.00
N ALA A 498 -1.16 0.81 -11.70
CA ALA A 498 0.08 0.18 -11.27
C ALA A 498 1.23 1.21 -11.21
N ASP A 499 1.33 2.10 -12.20
CA ASP A 499 2.33 3.18 -12.22
C ASP A 499 2.10 4.18 -11.08
N ALA A 500 0.85 4.41 -10.69
CA ALA A 500 0.47 5.18 -9.50
C ALA A 500 0.73 4.43 -8.17
N GLY A 501 1.21 3.18 -8.21
CA GLY A 501 1.57 2.40 -7.03
C GLY A 501 0.49 1.44 -6.50
N SER A 502 -0.61 1.22 -7.25
CA SER A 502 -1.65 0.26 -6.87
C SER A 502 -1.14 -1.17 -6.94
N SER A 503 -0.85 -1.77 -5.78
CA SER A 503 -0.46 -3.17 -5.62
C SER A 503 -1.53 -4.14 -6.15
N VAL A 504 -2.81 -3.78 -6.00
CA VAL A 504 -3.94 -4.56 -6.54
C VAL A 504 -3.90 -4.54 -8.06
N ALA A 505 -3.69 -3.37 -8.68
CA ALA A 505 -3.59 -3.27 -10.14
C ALA A 505 -2.38 -4.03 -10.68
N MET A 506 -1.22 -3.92 -10.05
CA MET A 506 -0.02 -4.69 -10.39
C MET A 506 -0.29 -6.20 -10.36
N THR A 507 -0.97 -6.69 -9.31
CA THR A 507 -1.30 -8.12 -9.17
C THR A 507 -2.30 -8.59 -10.22
N ARG A 508 -3.30 -7.77 -10.54
CA ARG A 508 -4.29 -8.06 -11.58
C ARG A 508 -3.66 -8.06 -12.98
N LEU A 509 -2.83 -7.06 -13.27
CA LEU A 509 -2.09 -6.95 -14.53
C LEU A 509 -1.15 -8.15 -14.71
N ALA A 510 -0.39 -8.52 -13.68
CA ALA A 510 0.47 -9.70 -13.71
C ALA A 510 -0.33 -10.97 -13.99
N SER A 511 -1.50 -11.13 -13.37
CA SER A 511 -2.37 -12.30 -13.61
C SER A 511 -2.85 -12.37 -15.06
N LEU A 512 -3.23 -11.24 -15.66
CA LEU A 512 -3.64 -11.16 -17.07
C LEU A 512 -2.50 -11.49 -18.02
N LEU A 513 -1.30 -10.93 -17.79
CA LEU A 513 -0.10 -11.25 -18.57
C LEU A 513 0.18 -12.76 -18.58
N LEU A 514 0.03 -13.42 -17.44
CA LEU A 514 0.25 -14.85 -17.32
C LEU A 514 -0.85 -15.67 -18.04
N LEU A 515 -2.12 -15.27 -17.94
CA LEU A 515 -3.24 -15.96 -18.58
C LEU A 515 -3.14 -15.92 -20.12
N HIS A 516 -2.86 -14.75 -20.72
CA HIS A 516 -2.79 -14.64 -22.17
C HIS A 516 -1.61 -15.42 -22.79
N THR A 517 -0.51 -15.59 -22.05
CA THR A 517 0.60 -16.46 -22.52
C THR A 517 0.23 -17.95 -22.56
N SER A 518 -0.78 -18.40 -21.79
CA SER A 518 -1.26 -19.78 -21.87
C SER A 518 -2.19 -20.05 -23.06
N GLN A 519 -3.03 -19.08 -23.44
CA GLN A 519 -3.99 -19.24 -24.55
C GLN A 519 -3.33 -19.16 -25.93
N ALA A 520 -2.27 -18.37 -26.09
CA ALA A 520 -1.51 -18.27 -27.35
C ALA A 520 -0.81 -19.58 -27.79
N ILE A 521 -0.79 -20.60 -26.92
CA ILE A 521 -0.17 -21.91 -27.21
C ILE A 521 -1.19 -22.88 -27.86
N GLU A 522 -2.50 -22.60 -27.78
CA GLU A 522 -3.55 -23.55 -28.20
C GLU A 522 -4.14 -23.29 -29.61
N GLU A 523 -3.87 -22.15 -30.25
CA GLU A 523 -4.31 -21.88 -31.63
C GLU A 523 -3.16 -21.97 -32.66
N PRO A 524 -3.06 -23.06 -33.45
CA PRO A 524 -2.23 -23.06 -34.64
C PRO A 524 -3.03 -22.41 -35.78
N THR A 525 -2.95 -21.08 -35.94
CA THR A 525 -3.54 -20.42 -37.11
C THR A 525 -2.48 -20.23 -38.22
N PRO A 526 -2.69 -20.78 -39.42
CA PRO A 526 -1.88 -20.46 -40.59
C PRO A 526 -2.56 -19.31 -41.33
N SER A 527 -2.08 -18.07 -41.17
CA SER A 527 -2.17 -17.07 -42.25
C SER A 527 -1.34 -15.83 -41.95
N ASN A 528 -0.55 -15.44 -42.95
CA ASN A 528 0.18 -14.18 -43.01
C ASN A 528 -0.79 -13.04 -43.35
N THR A 529 -1.16 -12.23 -42.37
CA THR A 529 -1.53 -10.82 -42.56
C THR A 529 -0.99 -9.98 -41.39
N PRO A 530 -0.42 -8.79 -41.63
CA PRO A 530 0.13 -7.95 -40.56
C PRO A 530 -0.96 -7.01 -40.04
N HIS A 531 -1.65 -7.34 -38.94
CA HIS A 531 -2.66 -6.48 -38.34
C HIS A 531 -2.47 -6.29 -36.81
N SER A 532 -2.47 -5.01 -36.41
CA SER A 532 -2.54 -4.39 -35.06
C SER A 532 -1.44 -4.66 -34.02
N ALA A 533 -0.89 -3.57 -33.48
CA ALA A 533 0.35 -3.44 -32.71
C ALA A 533 0.26 -3.76 -31.20
N THR A 534 -0.47 -4.81 -30.82
CA THR A 534 -0.53 -5.31 -29.43
C THR A 534 -0.51 -6.84 -29.40
N ARG A 535 0.37 -7.47 -30.20
CA ARG A 535 0.82 -8.82 -29.86
C ARG A 535 1.55 -8.71 -28.52
N PHE A 536 0.93 -9.25 -27.46
CA PHE A 536 1.59 -9.41 -26.18
C PHE A 536 2.97 -10.04 -26.44
N ARG A 537 3.99 -9.32 -25.97
CA ARG A 537 5.41 -9.64 -26.04
C ARG A 537 5.69 -11.13 -25.80
N ASP A 538 6.81 -11.61 -26.34
CA ASP A 538 7.28 -12.99 -26.19
C ASP A 538 7.02 -13.55 -24.78
N ARG A 539 6.65 -14.83 -24.67
CA ARG A 539 6.27 -15.48 -23.41
C ARG A 539 7.22 -15.20 -22.25
N GLU A 540 8.53 -15.09 -22.54
CA GLU A 540 9.56 -14.74 -21.55
C GLU A 540 9.43 -13.30 -21.03
N GLU A 541 9.18 -12.32 -21.90
CA GLU A 541 9.01 -10.90 -21.53
C GLU A 541 7.75 -10.70 -20.68
N SER A 542 6.65 -11.36 -21.01
CA SER A 542 5.41 -11.31 -20.23
C SER A 542 5.58 -11.90 -18.82
N HIS A 543 6.39 -12.97 -18.68
CA HIS A 543 6.72 -13.54 -17.37
C HIS A 543 7.66 -12.63 -16.55
N ASP A 544 8.60 -11.95 -17.19
CA ASP A 544 9.50 -10.99 -16.53
C ASP A 544 8.73 -9.74 -16.07
N GLU A 545 7.83 -9.21 -16.91
CA GLU A 545 6.95 -8.10 -16.52
C GLU A 545 6.04 -8.49 -15.35
N ALA A 546 5.40 -9.66 -15.41
CA ALA A 546 4.59 -10.17 -14.30
C ALA A 546 5.41 -10.34 -13.01
N LEU A 547 6.63 -10.87 -13.10
CA LEU A 547 7.54 -11.02 -11.96
C LEU A 547 7.87 -9.65 -11.34
N ARG A 548 8.20 -8.65 -12.14
CA ARG A 548 8.52 -7.29 -11.66
C ARG A 548 7.32 -6.62 -10.98
N LEU A 549 6.14 -6.72 -11.59
CA LEU A 549 4.91 -6.18 -11.02
C LEU A 549 4.58 -6.81 -9.66
N LEU A 550 4.69 -8.14 -9.54
CA LEU A 550 4.43 -8.85 -8.30
C LEU A 550 5.45 -8.53 -7.20
N LEU A 551 6.73 -8.37 -7.56
CA LEU A 551 7.77 -7.94 -6.62
C LEU A 551 7.51 -6.50 -6.12
N SER A 552 7.14 -5.59 -7.01
CA SER A 552 6.78 -4.21 -6.65
C SER A 552 5.57 -4.19 -5.70
N ALA A 553 4.51 -4.94 -6.03
CA ALA A 553 3.32 -5.05 -5.20
C ALA A 553 3.61 -5.68 -3.82
N GLY A 554 4.46 -6.69 -3.77
CA GLY A 554 4.89 -7.34 -2.52
C GLY A 554 5.70 -6.39 -1.61
N ASN A 555 6.58 -5.58 -2.18
CA ASN A 555 7.33 -4.55 -1.44
C ASN A 555 6.40 -3.49 -0.81
N GLY A 556 5.21 -3.27 -1.39
CA GLY A 556 4.14 -2.46 -0.81
C GLY A 556 3.41 -3.09 0.38
N GLY A 557 3.78 -4.32 0.80
CA GLY A 557 3.22 -4.99 1.96
C GLY A 557 1.97 -5.83 1.71
N HIS A 558 1.59 -6.07 0.44
CA HIS A 558 0.44 -6.91 0.10
C HIS A 558 0.78 -8.40 0.11
N SER A 559 0.09 -9.17 0.97
CA SER A 559 0.27 -10.62 1.08
C SER A 559 -0.21 -11.38 -0.16
N ASP A 560 -1.24 -10.91 -0.85
CA ASP A 560 -1.75 -11.47 -2.12
C ASP A 560 -0.71 -11.45 -3.26
N ALA A 561 0.11 -10.39 -3.30
CA ALA A 561 1.19 -10.27 -4.28
C ALA A 561 2.27 -11.33 -4.02
N TYR A 562 2.65 -11.53 -2.76
CA TYR A 562 3.58 -12.60 -2.37
C TYR A 562 3.01 -14.00 -2.62
N TYR A 563 1.71 -14.21 -2.39
CA TYR A 563 1.05 -15.46 -2.74
C TYR A 563 1.08 -15.71 -4.27
N SER A 564 0.73 -14.70 -5.06
CA SER A 564 0.75 -14.76 -6.53
C SER A 564 2.15 -15.01 -7.06
N LEU A 565 3.18 -14.41 -6.45
CA LEU A 565 4.57 -14.64 -6.76
C LEU A 565 5.02 -16.07 -6.42
N GLY A 566 4.63 -16.57 -5.24
CA GLY A 566 4.85 -17.96 -4.87
C GLY A 566 4.23 -18.92 -5.89
N LYS A 567 3.00 -18.64 -6.34
CA LYS A 567 2.30 -19.43 -7.36
C LYS A 567 3.03 -19.40 -8.69
N LEU A 568 3.47 -18.22 -9.15
CA LEU A 568 4.25 -18.08 -10.37
C LEU A 568 5.53 -18.93 -10.34
N LEU A 569 6.29 -18.88 -9.24
CA LEU A 569 7.53 -19.63 -9.07
C LEU A 569 7.31 -21.13 -8.87
N GLU A 570 6.11 -21.55 -8.48
CA GLU A 570 5.76 -22.96 -8.35
C GLU A 570 5.29 -23.57 -9.68
N THR A 571 4.47 -22.84 -10.44
CA THR A 571 3.77 -23.36 -11.62
C THR A 571 4.43 -23.01 -12.95
N SER A 572 5.18 -21.90 -13.04
CA SER A 572 5.81 -21.49 -14.29
C SER A 572 6.85 -22.49 -14.75
N SER A 573 6.79 -22.93 -16.00
CA SER A 573 7.86 -23.76 -16.58
C SER A 573 9.18 -23.01 -16.77
N LEU A 574 9.15 -21.67 -16.82
CA LEU A 574 10.32 -20.82 -17.06
C LEU A 574 11.00 -20.40 -15.76
N LEU A 575 10.21 -20.04 -14.75
CA LEU A 575 10.68 -19.44 -13.50
C LEU A 575 10.68 -20.42 -12.32
N ARG A 576 10.47 -21.72 -12.56
CA ARG A 576 10.23 -22.68 -11.49
C ARG A 576 11.35 -22.71 -10.45
N ASP A 577 11.03 -22.27 -9.23
CA ASP A 577 11.90 -22.35 -8.05
C ASP A 577 11.03 -22.62 -6.82
N PRO A 578 10.82 -23.89 -6.44
CA PRO A 578 9.96 -24.24 -5.32
C PRO A 578 10.53 -23.76 -3.97
N SER A 579 11.84 -23.58 -3.85
CA SER A 579 12.45 -23.03 -2.63
C SER A 579 12.20 -21.53 -2.50
N ALA A 580 12.23 -20.79 -3.61
CA ALA A 580 11.82 -19.39 -3.62
C ALA A 580 10.31 -19.23 -3.42
N ALA A 581 9.50 -20.09 -4.05
CA ALA A 581 8.05 -20.10 -3.86
C ALA A 581 7.68 -20.26 -2.37
N LEU A 582 8.32 -21.23 -1.68
CA LEU A 582 8.13 -21.44 -0.25
C LEU A 582 8.40 -20.18 0.59
N ARG A 583 9.48 -19.44 0.28
CA ARG A 583 9.82 -18.19 0.98
C ARG A 583 8.75 -17.12 0.80
N PHE A 584 8.28 -16.90 -0.43
CA PHE A 584 7.24 -15.90 -0.70
C PHE A 584 5.89 -16.30 -0.10
N TYR A 585 5.51 -17.58 -0.18
CA TYR A 585 4.33 -18.06 0.54
C TYR A 585 4.44 -17.90 2.05
N SER A 586 5.61 -18.14 2.63
CA SER A 586 5.85 -17.95 4.06
C SER A 586 5.67 -16.48 4.45
N ARG A 587 6.17 -15.56 3.62
CA ARG A 587 6.00 -14.12 3.83
C ARG A 587 4.54 -13.68 3.75
N ALA A 588 3.79 -14.20 2.79
CA ALA A 588 2.35 -13.94 2.67
C ALA A 588 1.57 -14.48 3.88
N ALA A 589 1.94 -15.66 4.37
CA ALA A 589 1.32 -16.32 5.50
C ALA A 589 1.63 -15.67 6.85
N THR A 590 2.79 -15.02 7.00
CA THR A 590 3.19 -14.32 8.24
C THR A 590 3.06 -12.80 8.15
N ALA A 591 2.31 -12.27 7.18
CA ALA A 591 1.98 -10.85 7.12
C ALA A 591 1.06 -10.44 8.29
N PRO A 592 0.96 -9.14 8.65
CA PRO A 592 0.04 -8.67 9.70
C PRO A 592 -1.40 -9.14 9.50
N THR A 593 -1.83 -9.25 8.23
CA THR A 593 -3.02 -9.99 7.80
C THR A 593 -2.59 -11.28 7.07
N PRO A 594 -2.58 -12.43 7.77
CA PRO A 594 -2.14 -13.70 7.21
C PRO A 594 -2.92 -14.12 5.97
N HIS A 595 -2.21 -14.46 4.88
CA HIS A 595 -2.85 -15.07 3.72
C HIS A 595 -3.07 -16.56 3.94
N VAL A 596 -4.33 -16.96 4.15
CA VAL A 596 -4.73 -18.33 4.52
C VAL A 596 -4.26 -19.39 3.53
N GLN A 597 -4.49 -19.18 2.23
CA GLN A 597 -4.05 -20.16 1.21
C GLN A 597 -2.52 -20.28 1.09
N ALA A 598 -1.78 -19.20 1.34
CA ALA A 598 -0.33 -19.25 1.41
C ALA A 598 0.13 -20.10 2.60
N ALA A 599 -0.49 -19.91 3.78
CA ALA A 599 -0.18 -20.68 4.97
C ALA A 599 -0.41 -22.19 4.75
N LYS A 600 -1.56 -22.57 4.18
CA LYS A 600 -1.83 -23.97 3.79
C LYS A 600 -0.79 -24.51 2.82
N ARG A 601 -0.40 -23.71 1.83
CA ARG A 601 0.58 -24.13 0.83
C ARG A 601 1.95 -24.35 1.46
N VAL A 602 2.42 -23.43 2.31
CA VAL A 602 3.68 -23.61 3.06
C VAL A 602 3.63 -24.88 3.90
N ALA A 603 2.53 -25.10 4.62
CA ALA A 603 2.38 -26.28 5.46
C ALA A 603 2.49 -27.58 4.64
N THR A 604 1.80 -27.63 3.50
CA THR A 604 1.85 -28.76 2.56
C THR A 604 3.27 -28.98 2.00
N MET A 605 3.95 -27.89 1.61
CA MET A 605 5.31 -27.95 1.08
C MET A 605 6.32 -28.46 2.12
N CYS A 606 6.25 -27.96 3.36
CA CYS A 606 7.08 -28.41 4.48
C CYS A 606 6.79 -29.87 4.87
N TYR A 607 5.52 -30.29 4.81
CA TYR A 607 5.12 -31.67 5.11
C TYR A 607 5.57 -32.66 4.04
N SER A 608 5.53 -32.25 2.76
CA SER A 608 5.80 -33.11 1.60
C SER A 608 7.21 -32.95 1.03
N ALA A 609 8.08 -32.18 1.69
CA ALA A 609 9.44 -31.87 1.25
C ALA A 609 9.54 -31.25 -0.15
N ILE A 610 8.62 -30.33 -0.48
CA ILE A 610 8.63 -29.58 -1.75
C ILE A 610 9.44 -28.30 -1.54
N GLY A 611 10.58 -28.18 -2.24
CA GLY A 611 11.45 -26.98 -2.15
C GLY A 611 12.17 -26.82 -0.81
N CYS A 612 12.04 -27.78 0.11
CA CYS A 612 12.69 -27.79 1.42
C CYS A 612 12.84 -29.22 1.94
N LYS A 613 13.62 -29.39 3.01
CA LYS A 613 13.60 -30.65 3.78
C LYS A 613 12.29 -30.75 4.56
N THR A 614 11.84 -31.97 4.82
CA THR A 614 10.65 -32.23 5.60
C THR A 614 10.76 -31.56 6.97
N ASP A 615 9.78 -30.72 7.29
CA ASP A 615 9.73 -29.95 8.54
C ASP A 615 8.29 -29.98 9.07
N LYS A 616 7.97 -31.06 9.78
CA LYS A 616 6.63 -31.29 10.33
C LYS A 616 6.26 -30.24 11.40
N GLY A 617 7.25 -29.69 12.12
CA GLY A 617 7.04 -28.61 13.08
C GLY A 617 6.59 -27.32 12.40
N LYS A 618 7.26 -26.91 11.32
CA LYS A 618 6.78 -25.78 10.51
C LYS A 618 5.44 -26.06 9.85
N ALA A 619 5.22 -27.29 9.36
CA ALA A 619 3.92 -27.64 8.80
C ALA A 619 2.79 -27.46 9.82
N HIS A 620 3.01 -27.89 11.06
CA HIS A 620 2.06 -27.70 12.17
C HIS A 620 1.77 -26.21 12.42
N GLN A 621 2.82 -25.39 12.50
CA GLN A 621 2.70 -23.94 12.71
C GLN A 621 1.86 -23.27 11.62
N PHE A 622 2.14 -23.56 10.35
CA PHE A 622 1.43 -22.92 9.24
C PHE A 622 0.00 -23.46 9.05
N TYR A 623 -0.26 -24.74 9.32
CA TYR A 623 -1.65 -25.22 9.41
C TYR A 623 -2.41 -24.57 10.56
N THR A 624 -1.75 -24.31 11.69
CA THR A 624 -2.37 -23.60 12.82
C THR A 624 -2.78 -22.18 12.42
N ILE A 625 -1.94 -21.45 11.67
CA ILE A 625 -2.30 -20.12 11.13
C ILE A 625 -3.57 -20.18 10.28
N ALA A 626 -3.65 -21.14 9.34
CA ALA A 626 -4.82 -21.29 8.48
C ALA A 626 -6.06 -21.78 9.23
N ALA A 627 -5.90 -22.68 10.20
CA ALA A 627 -6.98 -23.20 11.03
C ALA A 627 -7.59 -22.11 11.92
N ASN A 628 -6.76 -21.24 12.51
CA ASN A 628 -7.24 -20.09 13.30
C ASN A 628 -8.02 -19.07 12.45
N ALA A 629 -7.79 -19.05 11.14
CA ALA A 629 -8.57 -18.27 10.19
C ALA A 629 -9.85 -18.97 9.72
N GLY A 630 -10.20 -20.13 10.29
CA GLY A 630 -11.41 -20.88 9.99
C GLY A 630 -11.34 -21.75 8.72
N ASP A 631 -10.15 -22.06 8.19
CA ASP A 631 -10.06 -22.95 7.03
C ASP A 631 -10.30 -24.41 7.43
N ALA A 632 -11.37 -25.00 6.90
CA ALA A 632 -11.84 -26.33 7.27
C ALA A 632 -10.85 -27.45 6.89
N GLU A 633 -10.12 -27.31 5.77
CA GLU A 633 -9.11 -28.28 5.35
C GLU A 633 -7.87 -28.21 6.26
N ALA A 634 -7.46 -27.01 6.66
CA ALA A 634 -6.37 -26.80 7.59
C ALA A 634 -6.70 -27.36 8.99
N LEU A 635 -7.94 -27.15 9.47
CA LEU A 635 -8.44 -27.75 10.71
C LEU A 635 -8.38 -29.29 10.64
N ASN A 636 -8.85 -29.89 9.54
CA ASN A 636 -8.76 -31.33 9.35
C ASN A 636 -7.29 -31.83 9.31
N ALA A 637 -6.41 -31.13 8.57
CA ALA A 637 -5.00 -31.48 8.51
C ALA A 637 -4.31 -31.36 9.88
N LEU A 638 -4.64 -30.32 10.65
CA LEU A 638 -4.13 -30.12 12.01
C LEU A 638 -4.62 -31.22 12.96
N GLY A 639 -5.87 -31.66 12.82
CA GLY A 639 -6.42 -32.79 13.55
C GLY A 639 -5.62 -34.08 13.31
N LEU A 640 -5.30 -34.38 12.04
CA LEU A 640 -4.45 -35.51 11.68
C LEU A 640 -3.04 -35.40 12.27
N MET A 641 -2.47 -34.19 12.28
CA MET A 641 -1.15 -33.97 12.86
C MET A 641 -1.13 -34.22 14.38
N TYR A 642 -2.19 -33.84 15.11
CA TYR A 642 -2.34 -34.17 16.53
C TYR A 642 -2.60 -35.66 16.76
N GLU A 643 -3.31 -36.33 15.87
CA GLU A 643 -3.56 -37.77 15.96
C GLU A 643 -2.27 -38.59 15.80
N GLU A 644 -1.39 -38.16 14.89
CA GLU A 644 -0.14 -38.85 14.57
C GLU A 644 1.07 -38.34 15.36
N GLY A 645 0.95 -37.23 16.10
CA GLY A 645 2.08 -36.57 16.77
C GLY A 645 3.10 -35.97 15.79
N HIS A 646 2.62 -35.48 14.64
CA HIS A 646 3.48 -34.92 13.61
C HIS A 646 3.79 -33.45 13.88
N GLY A 647 5.02 -33.16 14.30
CA GLY A 647 5.46 -31.78 14.58
C GLY A 647 4.86 -31.19 15.86
N CYS A 648 4.14 -31.99 16.63
CA CYS A 648 3.53 -31.68 17.92
C CYS A 648 3.39 -32.97 18.75
N ASP A 649 3.04 -32.84 20.02
CA ASP A 649 2.71 -33.99 20.85
C ASP A 649 1.40 -34.64 20.40
N LEU A 650 1.38 -35.96 20.38
CA LEU A 650 0.19 -36.75 20.09
C LEU A 650 -0.93 -36.40 21.08
N ASN A 651 -2.09 -35.97 20.56
CA ASN A 651 -3.20 -35.49 21.37
C ASN A 651 -4.55 -35.72 20.70
N PHE A 652 -5.18 -36.86 21.00
CA PHE A 652 -6.49 -37.22 20.43
C PHE A 652 -7.62 -36.25 20.80
N ARG A 653 -7.53 -35.57 21.95
CA ARG A 653 -8.57 -34.60 22.36
C ARG A 653 -8.53 -33.36 21.46
N LYS A 654 -7.33 -32.79 21.27
CA LYS A 654 -7.13 -31.68 20.32
C LYS A 654 -7.46 -32.08 18.89
N ALA A 655 -7.15 -33.32 18.50
CA ALA A 655 -7.54 -33.85 17.18
C ALA A 655 -9.06 -33.85 17.01
N ALA A 656 -9.80 -34.38 18.00
CA ALA A 656 -11.26 -34.40 17.98
C ALA A 656 -11.87 -32.99 17.94
N ASP A 657 -11.31 -32.03 18.68
CA ASP A 657 -11.78 -30.65 18.67
C ASP A 657 -11.55 -30.01 17.29
N CYS A 658 -10.39 -30.22 16.67
CA CYS A 658 -10.11 -29.76 15.29
C CYS A 658 -11.08 -30.39 14.28
N TYR A 659 -11.32 -31.70 14.36
CA TYR A 659 -12.27 -32.38 13.47
C TYR A 659 -13.70 -31.90 13.68
N ARG A 660 -14.11 -31.62 14.92
CA ARG A 660 -15.43 -31.06 15.20
C ARG A 660 -15.59 -29.68 14.55
N SER A 661 -14.64 -28.78 14.77
CA SER A 661 -14.67 -27.45 14.14
C SER A 661 -14.66 -27.50 12.61
N ALA A 662 -13.91 -28.43 12.01
CA ALA A 662 -13.93 -28.63 10.56
C ALA A 662 -15.24 -29.26 10.06
N ALA A 663 -15.84 -30.17 10.82
CA ALA A 663 -17.13 -30.79 10.52
C ALA A 663 -18.28 -29.77 10.60
N ASP A 664 -18.24 -28.84 11.56
CA ASP A 664 -19.20 -27.73 11.66
C ASP A 664 -19.16 -26.82 10.40
N LEU A 665 -18.03 -26.80 9.70
CA LEU A 665 -17.82 -26.14 8.40
C LEU A 665 -18.12 -27.06 7.20
N ASN A 666 -18.82 -28.18 7.42
CA ASN A 666 -19.15 -29.21 6.43
C ASN A 666 -17.93 -29.84 5.74
N ASN A 667 -16.78 -29.99 6.43
CA ASN A 667 -15.66 -30.74 5.86
C ASN A 667 -15.93 -32.26 5.91
N PRO A 668 -16.00 -32.94 4.75
CA PRO A 668 -16.39 -34.36 4.71
C PRO A 668 -15.32 -35.28 5.34
N HIS A 669 -14.04 -34.96 5.20
CA HIS A 669 -12.95 -35.73 5.80
C HIS A 669 -12.96 -35.60 7.33
N ALA A 670 -13.28 -34.42 7.84
CA ALA A 670 -13.37 -34.19 9.28
C ALA A 670 -14.55 -34.94 9.91
N HIS A 671 -15.71 -34.98 9.24
CA HIS A 671 -16.82 -35.84 9.66
C HIS A 671 -16.37 -37.30 9.76
N PHE A 672 -15.71 -37.83 8.73
CA PHE A 672 -15.21 -39.19 8.76
C PHE A 672 -14.20 -39.45 9.90
N ASN A 673 -13.22 -38.56 10.06
CA ASN A 673 -12.18 -38.70 11.09
C ASN A 673 -12.77 -38.61 12.50
N LEU A 674 -13.72 -37.71 12.74
CA LEU A 674 -14.43 -37.62 14.02
C LEU A 674 -15.28 -38.86 14.29
N GLY A 675 -15.96 -39.40 13.27
CA GLY A 675 -16.66 -40.69 13.36
C GLY A 675 -15.74 -41.82 13.79
N CYS A 676 -14.51 -41.87 13.25
CA CYS A 676 -13.50 -42.84 13.66
C CYS A 676 -13.06 -42.66 15.13
N LEU A 677 -12.86 -41.42 15.59
CA LEU A 677 -12.50 -41.19 17.00
C LEU A 677 -13.64 -41.59 17.96
N LEU A 678 -14.89 -41.29 17.60
CA LEU A 678 -16.08 -41.64 18.37
C LEU A 678 -16.33 -43.15 18.40
N SER A 679 -16.08 -43.88 17.31
CA SER A 679 -16.29 -45.32 17.28
C SER A 679 -15.32 -46.08 18.19
N HIS A 680 -14.09 -45.57 18.33
CA HIS A 680 -13.03 -46.14 19.12
C HIS A 680 -12.88 -45.53 20.53
N GLY A 681 -13.54 -44.39 20.81
CA GLY A 681 -13.40 -43.68 22.08
C GLY A 681 -12.02 -43.04 22.30
N LYS A 682 -11.36 -42.58 21.23
CA LYS A 682 -10.02 -41.96 21.29
C LYS A 682 -10.13 -40.46 21.43
N GLY A 683 -9.74 -39.91 22.59
CA GLY A 683 -9.79 -38.47 22.87
C GLY A 683 -11.20 -37.90 23.10
N VAL A 684 -12.23 -38.72 22.87
CA VAL A 684 -13.66 -38.47 23.12
C VAL A 684 -14.30 -39.72 23.69
N ALA A 685 -15.44 -39.59 24.38
CA ALA A 685 -16.21 -40.75 24.84
C ALA A 685 -16.69 -41.58 23.64
N ARG A 686 -16.60 -42.91 23.77
CA ARG A 686 -17.07 -43.82 22.72
C ARG A 686 -18.57 -43.66 22.51
N ASN A 687 -18.99 -43.37 21.28
CA ASN A 687 -20.39 -43.20 20.91
C ASN A 687 -20.61 -43.67 19.47
N LEU A 688 -21.22 -44.85 19.31
CA LEU A 688 -21.42 -45.47 18.01
C LEU A 688 -22.51 -44.76 17.19
N ASP A 689 -23.58 -44.28 17.83
CA ASP A 689 -24.68 -43.60 17.14
C ASP A 689 -24.21 -42.26 16.54
N ALA A 690 -23.45 -41.49 17.34
CA ALA A 690 -22.82 -40.26 16.86
C ALA A 690 -21.81 -40.56 15.75
N ALA A 691 -21.01 -41.64 15.88
CA ALA A 691 -20.09 -42.05 14.82
C ALA A 691 -20.82 -42.37 13.51
N GLN A 692 -21.93 -43.13 13.57
CA GLN A 692 -22.78 -43.43 12.41
C GLN A 692 -23.37 -42.16 11.79
N ALA A 693 -23.84 -41.20 12.59
CA ALA A 693 -24.32 -39.92 12.09
C ALA A 693 -23.23 -39.15 11.32
N HIS A 694 -22.00 -39.10 11.84
CA HIS A 694 -20.88 -38.47 11.16
C HIS A 694 -20.47 -39.21 9.87
N PHE A 695 -20.49 -40.56 9.84
CA PHE A 695 -20.22 -41.32 8.61
C PHE A 695 -21.29 -41.10 7.53
N ARG A 696 -22.58 -41.04 7.90
CA ARG A 696 -23.67 -40.69 6.99
C ARG A 696 -23.44 -39.29 6.42
N LYS A 697 -23.12 -38.32 7.28
CA LYS A 697 -22.88 -36.94 6.86
C LYS A 697 -21.67 -36.79 5.94
N ALA A 698 -20.58 -37.50 6.21
CA ALA A 698 -19.41 -37.53 5.33
C ALA A 698 -19.76 -38.09 3.93
N THR A 699 -20.64 -39.09 3.86
CA THR A 699 -21.10 -39.70 2.61
C THR A 699 -22.00 -38.73 1.83
N GLU A 700 -22.95 -38.06 2.49
CA GLU A 700 -23.79 -37.00 1.89
C GLU A 700 -22.95 -35.87 1.29
N LEU A 701 -21.86 -35.51 1.96
CA LEU A 701 -20.90 -34.48 1.52
C LEU A 701 -19.90 -35.01 0.48
N GLY A 702 -20.06 -36.25 -0.01
CA GLY A 702 -19.31 -36.80 -1.14
C GLY A 702 -18.08 -37.65 -0.80
N TYR A 703 -17.83 -37.97 0.47
CA TYR A 703 -16.71 -38.85 0.86
C TYR A 703 -17.13 -40.32 0.91
N SER A 704 -17.05 -40.98 -0.25
CA SER A 704 -17.52 -42.35 -0.48
C SER A 704 -16.87 -43.43 0.41
N LEU A 705 -15.66 -43.21 0.91
CA LEU A 705 -15.01 -44.19 1.80
C LEU A 705 -15.77 -44.34 3.13
N ALA A 706 -16.49 -43.31 3.58
CA ALA A 706 -17.30 -43.38 4.79
C ALA A 706 -18.44 -44.40 4.71
N GLN A 707 -18.90 -44.74 3.50
CA GLN A 707 -19.99 -45.69 3.27
C GLN A 707 -19.64 -47.10 3.79
N GLN A 708 -18.37 -47.47 3.79
CA GLN A 708 -17.89 -48.76 4.31
C GLN A 708 -17.99 -48.88 5.84
N PHE A 709 -18.21 -47.76 6.53
CA PHE A 709 -18.29 -47.67 7.99
C PHE A 709 -19.73 -47.49 8.48
N LEU A 710 -20.70 -47.43 7.56
CA LEU A 710 -22.12 -47.48 7.90
C LEU A 710 -22.51 -48.90 8.29
N LEU A 711 -23.24 -49.03 9.39
CA LEU A 711 -23.90 -50.30 9.73
C LEU A 711 -25.09 -50.50 8.79
N ASP A 712 -25.28 -51.71 8.29
CA ASP A 712 -26.50 -52.07 7.55
C ASP A 712 -27.70 -51.82 8.47
N GLU A 713 -28.66 -51.01 8.02
CA GLU A 713 -29.90 -50.83 8.79
C GLU A 713 -30.63 -52.18 8.85
N PRO A 714 -31.07 -52.64 10.03
CA PRO A 714 -31.95 -53.79 10.10
C PRO A 714 -33.24 -53.44 9.36
N GLN A 715 -33.52 -54.18 8.27
CA GLN A 715 -34.75 -54.06 7.48
C GLN A 715 -36.00 -54.34 8.30
#